data_AF-A0A0D2BA87-F1
#
_entry.id   AF-A0A0D2BA87-F1
#
_cell.length_a   1.000
_cell.length_b   1.000
_cell.length_c   1.000
_cell.angle_alpha   90.00
_cell.angle_beta   90.00
_cell.angle_gamma   90.00
#
_symmetry.space_group_name_H-M   'P 1'
#
loop_
_entity.id
_entity.type
_entity.pdbx_description
1 polymer ?
#
loop_
_entity_poly.entity_id
_entity_poly.type
_entity_poly.pdbx_seq_one_letter_code
_entity_poly.pdbx_strand_id
1 'polypeptide(L)'
;MTRPTKRSWPSWLATVPRLWHRSYALDYLGFILLVLALFSIRSFLEPVQQMFRLDNRAIQYPFASVQRVTSKENTLLAGVVPLVLLVLWAAVARPGVHKAHVTMVGLFWSVYLTVLITDIIKNAIGRPRPDLIARCQPKTGTPTDVLVTMAVCTQPDLELLLDGWRSFPSAHSSWAFSGLGYFSFFLAGQRHIFRPRPDLASILIFLAPLICASLVAMSRLADYRHDVYDVSCGSFLGLVVAYTTYRRDYPLLTHPECDVPYPRQTEYSLVGETTSQVEALEPEIALEGSEDIEMFETSHLNDDFASDCDDMELGHTSDRISKNDAMRTESGPSKRPLKLLIPKHSSSPKRLSKKKIWSPRHVVSRLRRVIIRRSHGISLPKVALMLLGVLQALSTLNSLLGAAFPDGLDLISGPLKAPFGLDDGGLDRLTAGVQPIMCHSHNDYFRAEPLYQAIRAGCTSVEADVWHVDGELYVAHTIPAIRQDRTLKSLYLDQILDILDHQNRISPWLGSVAEDEVHGVFAADPKQSLTMLVDFKNDPTTMWRLLSAELAPLRERKYLTYFNGTTVVPGPVTLVVSGNAPFDHIVANATYRDIFYDAPLNLMTALPAAISSAESASPSPSTGADDHEHDISSPPQDPDIYSSANSYSASVSFVRSIGYPWHSSISQLQLELLRKQIRGAHARGLKVRYWGVPPWPIGVRNYIWRVLVREGVDYLSVDNIDAATKEDWGPRKGGWGKKWWR
;
A
#
# COMPACT_ATOMS: atom_id res chain seq x y z
N MET A 1 42.28 -60.35 38.37
CA MET A 1 42.27 -58.98 37.79
C MET A 1 40.98 -58.27 38.19
N THR A 2 41.00 -56.95 38.29
CA THR A 2 39.96 -56.12 38.92
C THR A 2 38.87 -55.67 37.94
N ARG A 3 37.64 -55.49 38.44
CA ARG A 3 36.58 -54.77 37.70
C ARG A 3 36.97 -53.28 37.59
N PRO A 4 36.75 -52.62 36.44
CA PRO A 4 36.95 -51.17 36.34
C PRO A 4 35.93 -50.45 37.24
N THR A 5 36.41 -49.55 38.10
CA THR A 5 35.55 -48.73 38.96
C THR A 5 34.81 -47.70 38.12
N LYS A 6 33.48 -47.63 38.27
CA LYS A 6 32.71 -46.50 37.74
C LYS A 6 33.24 -45.23 38.42
N ARG A 7 33.74 -44.25 37.65
CA ARG A 7 34.06 -42.91 38.17
C ARG A 7 32.79 -42.27 38.72
N SER A 8 32.64 -42.31 40.05
CA SER A 8 31.63 -41.55 40.77
C SER A 8 32.01 -40.07 40.73
N TRP A 9 31.39 -39.31 39.82
CA TRP A 9 31.39 -37.86 39.91
C TRP A 9 30.86 -37.44 41.29
N PRO A 10 31.44 -36.45 41.98
CA PRO A 10 30.98 -36.02 43.28
C PRO A 10 29.52 -35.52 43.17
N SER A 11 28.71 -35.86 44.17
CA SER A 11 27.23 -35.75 44.11
C SER A 11 26.72 -34.43 43.53
N TRP A 12 27.30 -33.30 43.96
CA TRP A 12 26.93 -31.96 43.51
C TRP A 12 27.06 -31.74 41.98
N LEU A 13 28.11 -32.26 41.33
CA LEU A 13 28.25 -32.20 39.87
C LEU A 13 27.18 -33.04 39.14
N ALA A 14 26.68 -34.09 39.77
CA ALA A 14 25.56 -34.88 39.24
C ALA A 14 24.19 -34.27 39.59
N THR A 15 24.12 -33.30 40.50
CA THR A 15 22.91 -32.55 40.86
C THR A 15 22.67 -31.37 39.93
N VAL A 16 23.71 -30.64 39.52
CA VAL A 16 23.56 -29.44 38.66
C VAL A 16 22.76 -29.74 37.37
N PRO A 17 23.08 -30.75 36.54
CA PRO A 17 22.27 -31.06 35.34
C PRO A 17 20.83 -31.49 35.68
N ARG A 18 20.61 -32.12 36.84
CA ARG A 18 19.26 -32.52 37.28
C ARG A 18 18.43 -31.34 37.75
N LEU A 19 19.03 -30.32 38.34
CA LEU A 19 18.36 -29.06 38.67
C LEU A 19 18.07 -28.24 37.40
N TRP A 20 19.04 -28.22 36.47
CA TRP A 20 18.98 -27.54 35.16
C TRP A 20 17.83 -28.03 34.28
N HIS A 21 17.54 -29.33 34.26
CA HIS A 21 16.41 -29.91 33.52
C HIS A 21 15.09 -30.01 34.32
N ARG A 22 15.05 -29.60 35.59
CA ARG A 22 13.85 -29.70 36.46
C ARG A 22 13.30 -28.36 36.94
N SER A 23 13.84 -27.22 36.48
CA SER A 23 13.46 -25.89 36.95
C SER A 23 13.49 -24.84 35.83
N TYR A 24 12.72 -23.76 36.00
CA TYR A 24 12.72 -22.59 35.12
C TYR A 24 14.03 -21.75 35.21
N ALA A 25 15.13 -22.32 35.70
CA ALA A 25 16.39 -21.61 35.91
C ALA A 25 16.99 -21.08 34.60
N LEU A 26 16.81 -21.80 33.49
CA LEU A 26 17.19 -21.33 32.15
C LEU A 26 16.37 -20.11 31.71
N ASP A 27 15.06 -20.12 31.96
CA ASP A 27 14.18 -19.00 31.60
C ASP A 27 14.53 -17.76 32.44
N TYR A 28 14.68 -17.91 33.75
CA TYR A 28 15.07 -16.80 34.63
C TYR A 28 16.47 -16.27 34.30
N LEU A 29 17.43 -17.13 33.98
CA LEU A 29 18.76 -16.70 33.53
C LEU A 29 18.68 -15.92 32.21
N GLY A 30 17.91 -16.41 31.24
CA GLY A 30 17.68 -15.71 29.97
C GLY A 30 16.98 -14.36 30.16
N PHE A 31 16.03 -14.27 31.09
CA PHE A 31 15.34 -13.02 31.41
C PHE A 31 16.26 -12.02 32.11
N ILE A 32 17.12 -12.47 33.02
CA ILE A 32 18.18 -11.63 33.62
C ILE A 32 19.12 -11.09 32.55
N LEU A 33 19.58 -11.94 31.62
CA LEU A 33 20.43 -11.53 30.50
C LEU A 33 19.72 -10.54 29.55
N LEU A 34 18.42 -10.71 29.31
CA LEU A 34 17.58 -9.78 28.54
C LEU A 34 17.46 -8.41 29.21
N VAL A 35 17.23 -8.36 30.52
CA VAL A 35 17.19 -7.11 31.30
C VAL A 35 18.56 -6.42 31.34
N LEU A 36 19.65 -7.17 31.49
CA LEU A 36 21.02 -6.63 31.43
C LEU A 36 21.36 -6.07 30.04
N ALA A 37 20.98 -6.76 28.96
CA ALA A 37 21.18 -6.27 27.59
C ALA A 37 20.39 -4.97 27.33
N LEU A 38 19.15 -4.89 27.79
CA LEU A 38 18.32 -3.68 27.73
C LEU A 38 18.93 -2.50 28.48
N PHE A 39 19.47 -2.74 29.68
CA PHE A 39 20.19 -1.73 30.45
C PHE A 39 21.43 -1.24 29.69
N SER A 40 22.29 -2.16 29.22
CA SER A 40 23.48 -1.81 28.45
C SER A 40 23.17 -1.01 27.17
N ILE A 41 22.11 -1.37 26.43
CA ILE A 41 21.70 -0.61 25.24
C ILE A 41 21.26 0.80 25.62
N ARG A 42 20.47 0.98 26.68
CA ARG A 42 19.99 2.32 27.07
C ARG A 42 21.06 3.19 27.72
N SER A 43 22.06 2.60 28.37
CA SER A 43 23.17 3.34 28.99
C SER A 43 24.34 3.66 28.06
N PHE A 44 24.52 2.89 26.97
CA PHE A 44 25.72 3.02 26.12
C PHE A 44 25.46 3.13 24.61
N LEU A 45 24.22 3.01 24.13
CA LEU A 45 23.90 3.05 22.69
C LEU A 45 23.13 4.31 22.28
N GLU A 46 23.88 5.30 21.79
CA GLU A 46 23.34 6.43 21.04
C GLU A 46 22.77 5.99 19.67
N PRO A 47 21.80 6.73 19.10
CA PRO A 47 21.26 6.43 17.78
C PRO A 47 22.18 6.96 16.68
N VAL A 48 22.20 6.28 15.53
CA VAL A 48 22.84 6.78 14.31
C VAL A 48 22.22 8.13 13.92
N GLN A 49 23.06 9.14 13.75
CA GLN A 49 22.62 10.49 13.42
C GLN A 49 22.59 10.69 11.90
N GLN A 50 21.52 10.23 11.24
CA GLN A 50 21.33 10.45 9.80
C GLN A 50 21.35 11.96 9.46
N MET A 51 22.03 12.32 8.37
CA MET A 51 21.97 13.68 7.82
C MET A 51 20.56 14.00 7.31
N PHE A 52 20.17 15.27 7.41
CA PHE A 52 18.85 15.75 7.04
C PHE A 52 18.96 17.08 6.29
N ARG A 53 17.92 17.49 5.55
CA ARG A 53 17.80 18.84 4.97
C ARG A 53 16.78 19.62 5.78
N LEU A 54 16.93 20.94 5.91
CA LEU A 54 15.94 21.75 6.63
C LEU A 54 14.66 21.97 5.81
N ASP A 55 14.74 21.89 4.48
CA ASP A 55 13.59 22.03 3.56
C ASP A 55 12.67 20.81 3.48
N ASN A 56 13.05 19.68 4.08
CA ASN A 56 12.29 18.43 4.03
C ASN A 56 11.01 18.51 4.88
N ARG A 57 9.88 18.79 4.22
CA ARG A 57 8.53 18.85 4.83
C ARG A 57 8.18 17.65 5.71
N ALA A 58 8.66 16.44 5.37
CA ALA A 58 8.37 15.23 6.13
C ALA A 58 8.98 15.20 7.55
N ILE A 59 9.85 16.17 7.91
CA ILE A 59 10.45 16.32 9.25
C ILE A 59 10.22 17.70 9.88
N GLN A 60 9.32 18.51 9.31
CA GLN A 60 8.97 19.87 9.74
C GLN A 60 7.73 19.96 10.65
N TYR A 61 7.14 18.83 11.07
CA TYR A 61 5.92 18.85 11.89
C TYR A 61 6.19 19.44 13.29
N PRO A 62 5.18 20.10 13.91
CA PRO A 62 5.33 20.68 15.23
C PRO A 62 5.52 19.59 16.29
N PHE A 63 6.46 19.82 17.21
CA PHE A 63 6.69 18.93 18.34
C PHE A 63 5.49 18.91 19.30
N ALA A 64 4.83 17.76 19.41
CA ALA A 64 3.77 17.55 20.39
C ALA A 64 4.33 17.53 21.82
N SER A 65 4.08 18.62 22.55
CA SER A 65 4.40 18.81 23.97
C SER A 65 3.52 17.97 24.90
N VAL A 66 2.22 17.87 24.57
CA VAL A 66 1.27 16.95 25.18
C VAL A 66 1.08 15.75 24.25
N GLN A 67 1.25 14.54 24.78
CA GLN A 67 1.00 13.29 24.04
C GLN A 67 -0.42 12.80 24.35
N ARG A 68 -1.14 12.30 23.34
CA ARG A 68 -2.47 11.68 23.53
C ARG A 68 -2.42 10.37 24.31
N VAL A 69 -1.30 9.65 24.25
CA VAL A 69 -0.98 8.51 25.12
C VAL A 69 0.50 8.60 25.49
N THR A 70 0.81 8.87 26.75
CA THR A 70 2.21 8.89 27.22
C THR A 70 2.79 7.48 27.27
N SER A 71 4.12 7.37 27.24
CA SER A 71 4.79 6.07 27.45
C SER A 71 4.45 5.43 28.81
N LYS A 72 4.06 6.23 29.82
CA LYS A 72 3.60 5.73 31.13
C LYS A 72 2.23 5.06 31.03
N GLU A 73 1.27 5.70 30.36
CA GLU A 73 -0.08 5.16 30.15
C GLU A 73 -0.05 3.90 29.27
N ASN A 74 0.79 3.86 28.24
CA ASN A 74 0.98 2.65 27.44
C ASN A 74 1.65 1.51 28.23
N THR A 75 2.60 1.83 29.13
CA THR A 75 3.17 0.84 30.07
C THR A 75 2.10 0.26 31.00
N LEU A 76 1.20 1.10 31.51
CA LEU A 76 0.05 0.69 32.33
C LEU A 76 -0.93 -0.16 31.51
N LEU A 77 -1.37 0.33 30.35
CA LEU A 77 -2.46 -0.22 29.55
C LEU A 77 -2.09 -1.52 28.82
N ALA A 78 -0.85 -1.64 28.33
CA ALA A 78 -0.39 -2.83 27.60
C ALA A 78 0.52 -3.77 28.42
N GLY A 79 1.12 -3.30 29.51
CA GLY A 79 1.90 -4.16 30.42
C GLY A 79 1.11 -4.56 31.67
N VAL A 80 0.76 -3.58 32.50
CA VAL A 80 0.20 -3.82 33.84
C VAL A 80 -1.24 -4.34 33.79
N VAL A 81 -2.10 -3.78 32.95
CA VAL A 81 -3.52 -4.21 32.85
C VAL A 81 -3.63 -5.67 32.39
N PRO A 82 -2.95 -6.12 31.31
CA PRO A 82 -2.88 -7.54 30.97
C PRO A 82 -2.35 -8.42 32.10
N LEU A 83 -1.29 -8.00 32.81
CA LEU A 83 -0.76 -8.76 33.94
C LEU A 83 -1.79 -8.92 35.07
N VAL A 84 -2.50 -7.85 35.44
CA VAL A 84 -3.56 -7.87 36.46
C VAL A 84 -4.72 -8.77 36.01
N LEU A 85 -5.14 -8.70 34.74
CA LEU A 85 -6.19 -9.57 34.19
C LEU A 85 -5.78 -11.05 34.19
N LEU A 86 -4.51 -11.36 33.89
CA LEU A 86 -3.96 -12.72 33.99
C LEU A 86 -3.87 -13.22 35.44
N VAL A 87 -3.54 -12.35 36.41
CA VAL A 87 -3.55 -12.71 37.84
C VAL A 87 -4.98 -12.97 38.34
N LEU A 88 -5.95 -12.12 37.97
CA LEU A 88 -7.37 -12.32 38.29
C LEU A 88 -7.91 -13.61 37.66
N TRP A 89 -7.59 -13.87 36.39
CA TRP A 89 -7.93 -15.13 35.72
C TRP A 89 -7.33 -16.34 36.45
N ALA A 90 -6.05 -16.31 36.82
CA ALA A 90 -5.41 -17.42 37.51
C ALA A 90 -6.03 -17.69 38.91
N ALA A 91 -6.46 -16.64 39.62
CA ALA A 91 -7.15 -16.76 40.90
C ALA A 91 -8.57 -17.36 40.79
N VAL A 92 -9.31 -16.99 39.73
CA VAL A 92 -10.69 -17.45 39.48
C VAL A 92 -10.72 -18.84 38.83
N ALA A 93 -10.00 -19.04 37.72
CA ALA A 93 -10.01 -20.28 36.95
C ALA A 93 -9.11 -21.39 37.53
N ARG A 94 -8.22 -21.04 38.47
CA ARG A 94 -7.32 -21.96 39.19
C ARG A 94 -6.61 -23.00 38.28
N PRO A 95 -5.97 -22.58 37.18
CA PRO A 95 -5.51 -23.47 36.10
C PRO A 95 -4.28 -24.34 36.45
N GLY A 96 -3.92 -24.46 37.73
CA GLY A 96 -2.68 -25.08 38.19
C GLY A 96 -1.45 -24.16 38.07
N VAL A 97 -0.45 -24.41 38.91
CA VAL A 97 0.73 -23.53 39.06
C VAL A 97 1.52 -23.40 37.75
N HIS A 98 1.65 -24.47 36.98
CA HIS A 98 2.40 -24.47 35.72
C HIS A 98 1.73 -23.57 34.66
N LYS A 99 0.45 -23.77 34.35
CA LYS A 99 -0.29 -22.97 33.36
C LYS A 99 -0.38 -21.49 33.78
N ALA A 100 -0.62 -21.19 35.06
CA ALA A 100 -0.58 -19.82 35.57
C ALA A 100 0.82 -19.16 35.38
N HIS A 101 1.89 -19.87 35.77
CA HIS A 101 3.27 -19.36 35.71
C HIS A 101 3.72 -19.06 34.28
N VAL A 102 3.59 -20.01 33.35
CA VAL A 102 4.05 -19.80 31.96
C VAL A 102 3.27 -18.70 31.25
N THR A 103 1.97 -18.55 31.54
CA THR A 103 1.17 -17.43 30.98
C THR A 103 1.70 -16.07 31.42
N MET A 104 1.99 -15.91 32.72
CA MET A 104 2.48 -14.63 33.25
C MET A 104 3.91 -14.35 32.77
N VAL A 105 4.79 -15.35 32.81
CA VAL A 105 6.17 -15.24 32.35
C VAL A 105 6.24 -14.99 30.83
N GLY A 106 5.34 -15.58 30.04
CA GLY A 106 5.22 -15.32 28.61
C GLY A 106 4.86 -13.86 28.27
N LEU A 107 4.00 -13.20 29.07
CA LEU A 107 3.74 -11.76 28.91
C LEU A 107 5.03 -10.93 29.11
N PHE A 108 5.80 -11.22 30.18
CA PHE A 108 7.09 -10.55 30.41
C PHE A 108 8.09 -10.80 29.27
N TRP A 109 8.19 -12.02 28.76
CA TRP A 109 9.02 -12.33 27.59
C TRP A 109 8.60 -11.53 26.36
N SER A 110 7.29 -11.47 26.06
CA SER A 110 6.76 -10.77 24.90
C SER A 110 7.16 -9.29 24.90
N VAL A 111 6.91 -8.59 26.00
CA VAL A 111 7.17 -7.14 26.06
C VAL A 111 8.67 -6.83 26.16
N TYR A 112 9.44 -7.54 26.98
CA TYR A 112 10.88 -7.26 27.12
C TYR A 112 11.68 -7.63 25.86
N LEU A 113 11.36 -8.73 25.19
CA LEU A 113 12.00 -9.10 23.92
C LEU A 113 11.64 -8.11 22.80
N THR A 114 10.40 -7.59 22.79
CA THR A 114 9.99 -6.55 21.84
C THR A 114 10.75 -5.24 22.06
N VAL A 115 10.96 -4.82 23.32
CA VAL A 115 11.79 -3.64 23.61
C VAL A 115 13.23 -3.88 23.16
N LEU A 116 13.81 -5.06 23.41
CA LEU A 116 15.20 -5.34 23.01
C LEU A 116 15.36 -5.22 21.49
N ILE A 117 14.52 -5.90 20.72
CA ILE A 117 14.60 -5.88 19.26
C ILE A 117 14.32 -4.47 18.73
N THR A 118 13.35 -3.76 19.32
CA THR A 118 13.03 -2.38 18.91
C THR A 118 14.18 -1.42 19.20
N ASP A 119 14.71 -1.38 20.43
CA ASP A 119 15.76 -0.43 20.82
C ASP A 119 17.08 -0.72 20.07
N ILE A 120 17.38 -1.98 19.69
CA ILE A 120 18.50 -2.31 18.79
C ILE A 120 18.27 -1.68 17.40
N ILE A 121 17.15 -2.00 16.74
CA ILE A 121 16.89 -1.53 15.37
C ILE A 121 16.80 0.00 15.32
N LYS A 122 16.19 0.61 16.33
CA LYS A 122 15.91 2.05 16.42
C LYS A 122 17.16 2.90 16.59
N ASN A 123 18.12 2.44 17.40
CA ASN A 123 19.42 3.10 17.48
C ASN A 123 20.30 2.79 16.25
N ALA A 124 20.24 1.56 15.70
CA ALA A 124 21.06 1.17 14.55
C ALA A 124 20.65 1.84 13.22
N ILE A 125 19.36 2.10 13.01
CA ILE A 125 18.86 2.76 11.79
C ILE A 125 18.92 4.28 11.91
N GLY A 126 18.49 4.86 13.04
CA GLY A 126 18.62 6.30 13.24
C GLY A 126 17.70 7.17 12.37
N ARG A 127 16.50 6.69 12.01
CA ARG A 127 15.56 7.43 11.14
C ARG A 127 15.07 8.72 11.84
N PRO A 128 15.20 9.90 11.22
CA PRO A 128 14.53 11.14 11.63
C PRO A 128 13.03 10.97 11.90
N ARG A 129 12.54 11.58 12.98
CA ARG A 129 11.11 11.72 13.28
C ARG A 129 10.47 12.84 12.46
N PRO A 130 9.13 12.83 12.27
CA PRO A 130 8.42 13.94 11.64
C PRO A 130 8.56 15.28 12.41
N ASP A 131 8.86 15.22 13.71
CA ASP A 131 9.08 16.39 14.59
C ASP A 131 10.56 16.81 14.75
N LEU A 132 11.48 16.30 13.92
CA LEU A 132 12.93 16.52 14.10
C LEU A 132 13.35 18.01 14.02
N ILE A 133 12.86 18.78 13.05
CA ILE A 133 13.28 20.20 12.91
C ILE A 133 12.83 21.02 14.12
N ALA A 134 11.63 20.76 14.64
CA ALA A 134 11.08 21.43 15.82
C ALA A 134 11.88 21.12 17.10
N ARG A 135 12.46 19.91 17.21
CA ARG A 135 13.41 19.57 18.28
C ARG A 135 14.77 20.24 18.07
N CYS A 136 15.30 20.18 16.85
CA CYS A 136 16.65 20.61 16.51
C CYS A 136 16.88 22.10 16.77
N GLN A 137 15.90 22.95 16.39
CA GLN A 137 16.03 24.40 16.48
C GLN A 137 17.32 24.87 15.76
N PRO A 138 17.38 24.75 14.41
CA PRO A 138 18.60 24.99 13.66
C PRO A 138 19.10 26.45 13.78
N LYS A 139 20.42 26.63 13.79
CA LYS A 139 21.08 27.95 13.86
C LYS A 139 20.63 28.86 12.72
N THR A 140 20.35 30.12 13.04
CA THR A 140 20.02 31.17 12.07
C THR A 140 21.10 31.26 10.98
N GLY A 141 20.69 31.24 9.71
CA GLY A 141 21.61 31.24 8.57
C GLY A 141 22.13 29.86 8.13
N THR A 142 21.68 28.76 8.74
CA THR A 142 21.95 27.40 8.22
C THR A 142 21.28 27.22 6.85
N PRO A 143 21.99 26.79 5.79
CA PRO A 143 21.38 26.54 4.47
C PRO A 143 20.34 25.42 4.53
N THR A 144 19.23 25.57 3.81
CA THR A 144 18.05 24.71 3.95
C THR A 144 18.02 23.54 2.97
N ASP A 145 18.67 23.69 1.84
CA ASP A 145 18.68 22.83 0.65
C ASP A 145 19.85 21.82 0.62
N VAL A 146 20.73 21.85 1.62
CA VAL A 146 21.88 20.94 1.75
C VAL A 146 21.68 19.93 2.88
N LEU A 147 22.41 18.81 2.82
CA LEU A 147 22.45 17.84 3.91
C LEU A 147 23.30 18.38 5.07
N VAL A 148 22.67 18.51 6.24
CA VAL A 148 23.27 18.96 7.50
C VAL A 148 23.25 17.84 8.56
N THR A 149 24.13 17.98 9.55
CA THR A 149 24.25 17.06 10.70
C THR A 149 23.62 17.68 11.96
N MET A 150 23.55 16.92 13.06
CA MET A 150 23.12 17.42 14.38
C MET A 150 23.83 18.72 14.81
N ALA A 151 25.06 18.98 14.34
CA ALA A 151 25.86 20.15 14.72
C ALA A 151 25.22 21.52 14.37
N VAL A 152 24.17 21.56 13.54
CA VAL A 152 23.41 22.80 13.27
C VAL A 152 22.34 23.11 14.31
N CYS A 153 21.96 22.15 15.14
CA CYS A 153 20.94 22.29 16.17
C CYS A 153 21.41 23.22 17.31
N THR A 154 20.47 23.91 17.98
CA THR A 154 20.73 24.75 19.17
C THR A 154 20.11 24.21 20.46
N GLN A 155 19.31 23.15 20.35
CA GLN A 155 18.64 22.48 21.47
C GLN A 155 19.59 22.14 22.64
N PRO A 156 19.38 22.67 23.85
CA PRO A 156 20.20 22.33 25.02
C PRO A 156 19.90 20.94 25.61
N ASP A 157 18.70 20.40 25.42
CA ASP A 157 18.34 19.05 25.88
C ASP A 157 18.80 17.98 24.86
N LEU A 158 19.93 17.34 25.17
CA LEU A 158 20.52 16.29 24.34
C LEU A 158 19.67 15.00 24.27
N GLU A 159 18.90 14.66 25.32
CA GLU A 159 18.03 13.47 25.26
C GLU A 159 16.82 13.71 24.36
N LEU A 160 16.18 14.88 24.47
CA LEU A 160 15.10 15.34 23.59
C LEU A 160 15.56 15.42 22.12
N LEU A 161 16.79 15.88 21.91
CA LEU A 161 17.42 15.97 20.59
C LEU A 161 17.70 14.57 20.01
N LEU A 162 18.38 13.68 20.76
CA LEU A 162 18.69 12.31 20.31
C LEU A 162 17.45 11.43 20.10
N ASP A 163 16.35 11.65 20.83
CA ASP A 163 15.07 11.02 20.51
C ASP A 163 14.55 11.40 19.11
N GLY A 164 14.98 12.54 18.54
CA GLY A 164 14.67 12.97 17.18
C GLY A 164 15.13 12.03 16.06
N TRP A 165 16.18 11.22 16.28
CA TRP A 165 16.65 10.18 15.34
C TRP A 165 16.09 8.79 15.66
N ARG A 166 15.19 8.68 16.63
CA ARG A 166 14.62 7.41 17.07
C ARG A 166 13.18 7.26 16.55
N SER A 167 12.95 7.38 15.23
CA SER A 167 11.62 7.16 14.65
C SER A 167 11.32 5.69 14.32
N PHE A 168 12.14 5.03 13.50
CA PHE A 168 11.85 3.68 13.01
C PHE A 168 12.46 2.57 13.88
N PRO A 169 11.72 1.50 14.24
CA PRO A 169 10.26 1.39 14.27
C PRO A 169 9.68 2.04 15.54
N SER A 170 8.36 2.22 15.58
CA SER A 170 7.71 2.83 16.75
C SER A 170 7.69 1.90 17.96
N ALA A 171 8.61 2.13 18.89
CA ALA A 171 8.68 1.47 20.21
C ALA A 171 7.36 1.52 21.00
N HIS A 172 6.57 2.58 20.80
CA HIS A 172 5.28 2.75 21.48
C HIS A 172 4.21 1.82 20.86
N SER A 173 4.23 1.65 19.54
CA SER A 173 3.34 0.69 18.86
C SER A 173 3.76 -0.76 19.12
N SER A 174 5.06 -1.07 19.02
CA SER A 174 5.55 -2.44 19.25
C SER A 174 5.31 -2.89 20.68
N TRP A 175 5.53 -2.04 21.68
CA TRP A 175 5.14 -2.32 23.07
C TRP A 175 3.63 -2.65 23.18
N ALA A 176 2.75 -1.79 22.64
CA ALA A 176 1.31 -1.96 22.72
C ALA A 176 0.85 -3.31 22.12
N PHE A 177 1.31 -3.62 20.90
CA PHE A 177 0.99 -4.88 20.23
C PHE A 177 1.65 -6.11 20.86
N SER A 178 2.81 -5.97 21.51
CA SER A 178 3.45 -7.11 22.21
C SER A 178 2.71 -7.52 23.48
N GLY A 179 2.21 -6.56 24.26
CA GLY A 179 1.50 -6.83 25.51
C GLY A 179 0.04 -7.22 25.29
N LEU A 180 -0.72 -6.34 24.62
CA LEU A 180 -2.13 -6.58 24.31
C LEU A 180 -2.34 -7.68 23.26
N GLY A 181 -1.40 -7.85 22.33
CA GLY A 181 -1.43 -8.96 21.37
C GLY A 181 -1.16 -10.31 22.03
N TYR A 182 -0.22 -10.40 22.99
CA TYR A 182 -0.02 -11.63 23.76
C TYR A 182 -1.28 -11.98 24.56
N PHE A 183 -1.89 -10.99 25.21
CA PHE A 183 -3.15 -11.18 25.93
C PHE A 183 -4.32 -11.57 25.01
N SER A 184 -4.39 -10.99 23.80
CA SER A 184 -5.35 -11.37 22.76
C SER A 184 -5.17 -12.83 22.29
N PHE A 185 -3.93 -13.28 22.00
CA PHE A 185 -3.67 -14.68 21.63
C PHE A 185 -3.99 -15.65 22.78
N PHE A 186 -3.69 -15.26 24.02
CA PHE A 186 -4.10 -16.02 25.20
C PHE A 186 -5.63 -16.18 25.28
N LEU A 187 -6.39 -15.08 25.12
CA LEU A 187 -7.87 -15.11 25.10
C LEU A 187 -8.42 -15.94 23.94
N ALA A 188 -7.81 -15.85 22.74
CA ALA A 188 -8.16 -16.68 21.59
C ALA A 188 -8.00 -18.17 21.88
N GLY A 189 -6.92 -18.55 22.58
CA GLY A 189 -6.70 -19.91 23.08
C GLY A 189 -7.80 -20.34 24.06
N GLN A 190 -8.01 -19.59 25.14
CA GLN A 190 -9.03 -19.94 26.16
C GLN A 190 -10.48 -19.91 25.64
N ARG A 191 -10.74 -19.32 24.47
CA ARG A 191 -12.06 -19.31 23.80
C ARG A 191 -12.14 -20.26 22.59
N HIS A 192 -11.04 -20.92 22.20
CA HIS A 192 -10.93 -21.75 20.99
C HIS A 192 -11.49 -21.09 19.71
N ILE A 193 -11.32 -19.77 19.55
CA ILE A 193 -11.99 -18.95 18.52
C ILE A 193 -11.77 -19.43 17.07
N PHE A 194 -10.68 -20.14 16.79
CA PHE A 194 -10.37 -20.67 15.46
C PHE A 194 -10.97 -22.05 15.16
N ARG A 195 -11.84 -22.58 16.03
CA ARG A 195 -12.71 -23.74 15.72
C ARG A 195 -13.90 -23.31 14.84
N PRO A 196 -14.56 -24.21 14.10
CA PRO A 196 -15.75 -23.88 13.32
C PRO A 196 -16.89 -23.32 14.17
N ARG A 197 -17.55 -22.25 13.67
CA ARG A 197 -18.68 -21.54 14.32
C ARG A 197 -18.35 -20.94 15.72
N PRO A 198 -17.36 -20.05 15.83
CA PRO A 198 -17.16 -19.28 17.06
C PRO A 198 -18.31 -18.29 17.29
N ASP A 199 -18.63 -17.99 18.54
CA ASP A 199 -19.64 -16.99 18.88
C ASP A 199 -19.10 -15.55 18.78
N LEU A 200 -19.98 -14.59 18.51
CA LEU A 200 -19.60 -13.19 18.31
C LEU A 200 -18.96 -12.55 19.56
N ALA A 201 -19.37 -12.94 20.77
CA ALA A 201 -18.80 -12.38 21.99
C ALA A 201 -17.35 -12.85 22.20
N SER A 202 -17.04 -14.11 21.91
CA SER A 202 -15.67 -14.63 21.88
C SER A 202 -14.81 -13.94 20.83
N ILE A 203 -15.37 -13.58 19.66
CA ILE A 203 -14.67 -12.76 18.65
C ILE A 203 -14.37 -11.35 19.18
N LEU A 204 -15.35 -10.67 19.77
CA LEU A 204 -15.17 -9.32 20.32
C LEU A 204 -14.19 -9.30 21.50
N ILE A 205 -14.19 -10.32 22.36
CA ILE A 205 -13.23 -10.48 23.47
C ILE A 205 -11.80 -10.67 22.94
N PHE A 206 -11.61 -11.42 21.85
CA PHE A 206 -10.30 -11.57 21.19
C PHE A 206 -9.82 -10.25 20.55
N LEU A 207 -10.71 -9.52 19.87
CA LEU A 207 -10.36 -8.30 19.13
C LEU A 207 -10.16 -7.07 20.04
N ALA A 208 -10.85 -6.96 21.18
CA ALA A 208 -10.81 -5.75 22.01
C ALA A 208 -9.39 -5.31 22.44
N PRO A 209 -8.46 -6.20 22.87
CA PRO A 209 -7.08 -5.81 23.13
C PRO A 209 -6.31 -5.34 21.87
N LEU A 210 -6.59 -5.92 20.70
CA LEU A 210 -5.96 -5.51 19.43
C LEU A 210 -6.48 -4.15 18.94
N ILE A 211 -7.78 -3.87 19.13
CA ILE A 211 -8.38 -2.56 18.87
C ILE A 211 -7.76 -1.52 19.83
N CYS A 212 -7.61 -1.86 21.11
CA CYS A 212 -6.91 -1.02 22.09
C CYS A 212 -5.45 -0.73 21.69
N ALA A 213 -4.69 -1.75 21.26
CA ALA A 213 -3.33 -1.59 20.76
C ALA A 213 -3.28 -0.69 19.51
N SER A 214 -4.27 -0.83 18.61
CA SER A 214 -4.41 -0.01 17.40
C SER A 214 -4.68 1.46 17.72
N LEU A 215 -5.54 1.76 18.70
CA LEU A 215 -5.79 3.13 19.17
C LEU A 215 -4.53 3.77 19.78
N VAL A 216 -3.80 3.02 20.61
CA VAL A 216 -2.51 3.45 21.17
C VAL A 216 -1.47 3.70 20.08
N ALA A 217 -1.42 2.84 19.05
CA ALA A 217 -0.53 3.00 17.90
C ALA A 217 -0.88 4.26 17.06
N MET A 218 -2.15 4.46 16.71
CA MET A 218 -2.61 5.63 15.95
C MET A 218 -2.36 6.96 16.67
N SER A 219 -2.33 6.98 18.01
CA SER A 219 -1.95 8.17 18.77
C SER A 219 -0.59 8.74 18.37
N ARG A 220 0.34 7.90 17.88
CA ARG A 220 1.70 8.32 17.47
C ARG A 220 1.72 9.07 16.15
N LEU A 221 0.74 8.82 15.27
CA LEU A 221 0.54 9.55 14.02
C LEU A 221 -0.06 10.92 14.32
N ALA A 222 -1.13 10.95 15.13
CA ALA A 222 -1.81 12.19 15.53
C ALA A 222 -0.94 13.14 16.37
N ASP A 223 0.05 12.62 17.10
CA ASP A 223 1.05 13.39 17.85
C ASP A 223 2.28 13.78 16.99
N TYR A 224 2.27 13.51 15.68
CA TYR A 224 3.38 13.70 14.73
C TYR A 224 4.74 13.11 15.16
N ARG A 225 4.71 12.13 16.09
CA ARG A 225 5.91 11.50 16.65
C ARG A 225 6.54 10.48 15.71
N HIS A 226 5.75 9.90 14.82
CA HIS A 226 6.12 8.78 13.96
C HIS A 226 5.36 8.87 12.64
N ASP A 227 5.98 8.35 11.59
CA ASP A 227 5.37 8.14 10.29
C ASP A 227 4.61 6.78 10.24
N VAL A 228 3.71 6.60 9.28
CA VAL A 228 2.87 5.39 9.15
C VAL A 228 3.71 4.13 9.05
N TYR A 229 4.83 4.16 8.31
CA TYR A 229 5.74 3.01 8.21
C TYR A 229 6.40 2.66 9.55
N ASP A 230 6.71 3.64 10.40
CA ASP A 230 7.27 3.38 11.74
C ASP A 230 6.24 2.68 12.64
N VAL A 231 4.98 3.13 12.57
CA VAL A 231 3.88 2.62 13.39
C VAL A 231 3.49 1.21 12.94
N SER A 232 3.23 0.99 11.64
CA SER A 232 2.89 -0.33 11.09
C SER A 232 3.97 -1.38 11.35
N CYS A 233 5.25 -1.06 11.10
CA CYS A 233 6.35 -1.99 11.36
C CYS A 233 6.54 -2.24 12.87
N GLY A 234 6.26 -1.24 13.72
CA GLY A 234 6.18 -1.41 15.17
C GLY A 234 5.07 -2.38 15.58
N SER A 235 3.84 -2.13 15.13
CA SER A 235 2.67 -2.99 15.39
C SER A 235 2.94 -4.44 15.02
N PHE A 236 3.47 -4.66 13.82
CA PHE A 236 3.78 -6.00 13.32
C PHE A 236 4.88 -6.68 14.13
N LEU A 237 5.98 -5.98 14.45
CA LEU A 237 7.06 -6.52 15.27
C LEU A 237 6.53 -6.99 16.64
N GLY A 238 5.72 -6.16 17.30
CA GLY A 238 5.07 -6.52 18.56
C GLY A 238 4.17 -7.74 18.44
N LEU A 239 3.35 -7.80 17.38
CA LEU A 239 2.44 -8.93 17.13
C LEU A 239 3.20 -10.24 16.84
N VAL A 240 4.32 -10.19 16.12
CA VAL A 240 5.18 -11.37 15.89
C VAL A 240 5.81 -11.86 17.18
N VAL A 241 6.39 -10.97 17.99
CA VAL A 241 7.02 -11.36 19.26
C VAL A 241 5.97 -11.90 20.23
N ALA A 242 4.78 -11.31 20.27
CA ALA A 242 3.64 -11.87 21.01
C ALA A 242 3.26 -13.28 20.53
N TYR A 243 3.10 -13.47 19.22
CA TYR A 243 2.70 -14.76 18.64
C TYR A 243 3.77 -15.84 18.83
N THR A 244 5.04 -15.55 18.60
CA THR A 244 6.14 -16.51 18.79
C THR A 244 6.36 -16.85 20.25
N THR A 245 6.17 -15.89 21.16
CA THR A 245 6.24 -16.12 22.61
C THR A 245 5.06 -16.94 23.11
N TYR A 246 3.83 -16.65 22.65
CA TYR A 246 2.67 -17.51 22.91
C TYR A 246 2.92 -18.94 22.36
N ARG A 247 3.39 -19.08 21.12
CA ARG A 247 3.68 -20.37 20.47
C ARG A 247 4.86 -21.15 21.05
N ARG A 248 5.70 -20.53 21.89
CA ARG A 248 6.74 -21.22 22.67
C ARG A 248 6.11 -22.12 23.74
N ASP A 249 5.09 -21.60 24.42
CA ASP A 249 4.49 -22.23 25.59
C ASP A 249 3.17 -22.93 25.27
N TYR A 250 2.45 -22.50 24.21
CA TYR A 250 1.14 -23.02 23.79
C TYR A 250 1.14 -23.60 22.38
N PRO A 251 0.24 -24.55 22.06
CA PRO A 251 -0.03 -25.05 20.71
C PRO A 251 -0.46 -23.98 19.68
N LEU A 252 -0.70 -24.41 18.43
CA LEU A 252 -1.35 -23.56 17.42
C LEU A 252 -2.75 -23.16 17.88
N LEU A 253 -3.21 -21.95 17.56
CA LEU A 253 -4.55 -21.46 17.91
C LEU A 253 -5.71 -22.30 17.32
N THR A 254 -5.42 -23.05 16.25
CA THR A 254 -6.31 -24.04 15.61
C THR A 254 -6.24 -25.45 16.22
N HIS A 255 -5.29 -25.72 17.12
CA HIS A 255 -5.17 -27.01 17.80
C HIS A 255 -6.36 -27.22 18.75
N PRO A 256 -6.87 -28.45 18.96
CA PRO A 256 -7.93 -28.70 19.94
C PRO A 256 -7.58 -28.15 21.33
N GLU A 257 -6.36 -28.41 21.80
CA GLU A 257 -5.87 -28.02 23.13
C GLU A 257 -5.12 -26.67 23.13
N CYS A 258 -5.53 -25.72 22.29
CA CYS A 258 -4.86 -24.41 22.20
C CYS A 258 -4.94 -23.53 23.47
N ASP A 259 -5.76 -23.92 24.45
CA ASP A 259 -5.83 -23.29 25.76
C ASP A 259 -4.82 -23.88 26.77
N VAL A 260 -4.22 -25.05 26.48
CA VAL A 260 -3.33 -25.80 27.38
C VAL A 260 -1.87 -25.59 26.96
N PRO A 261 -0.95 -25.23 27.88
CA PRO A 261 0.46 -25.12 27.55
C PRO A 261 1.13 -26.50 27.42
N TYR A 262 2.25 -26.56 26.70
CA TYR A 262 3.03 -27.78 26.59
C TYR A 262 3.52 -28.27 27.95
N PRO A 263 3.40 -29.57 28.28
CA PRO A 263 3.84 -30.11 29.56
C PRO A 263 5.37 -30.01 29.70
N ARG A 264 5.85 -30.01 30.94
CA ARG A 264 7.27 -29.79 31.23
C ARG A 264 8.12 -30.94 30.66
N GLN A 265 9.36 -30.66 30.29
CA GLN A 265 10.31 -31.69 29.83
C GLN A 265 10.47 -32.84 30.85
N THR A 266 10.25 -32.57 32.14
CA THR A 266 10.20 -33.57 33.21
C THR A 266 9.01 -34.52 33.12
N GLU A 267 7.84 -34.04 32.71
CA GLU A 267 6.64 -34.86 32.51
C GLU A 267 6.79 -35.70 31.23
N TYR A 268 7.35 -35.14 30.15
CA TYR A 268 7.72 -35.92 28.96
C TYR A 268 8.66 -37.09 29.27
N SER A 269 9.65 -36.90 30.16
CA SER A 269 10.53 -38.01 30.59
C SER A 269 9.78 -39.05 31.43
N LEU A 270 8.92 -38.61 32.37
CA LEU A 270 8.14 -39.51 33.21
C LEU A 270 7.10 -40.32 32.42
N VAL A 271 6.45 -39.71 31.42
CA VAL A 271 5.55 -40.43 30.50
C VAL A 271 6.31 -41.46 29.67
N GLY A 272 7.52 -41.13 29.19
CA GLY A 272 8.39 -42.11 28.54
C GLY A 272 8.79 -43.29 29.45
N GLU A 273 9.06 -43.02 30.72
CA GLU A 273 9.36 -44.05 31.72
C GLU A 273 8.12 -44.87 32.14
N THR A 274 6.91 -44.30 32.16
CA THR A 274 5.69 -45.07 32.48
C THR A 274 5.17 -45.87 31.29
N THR A 275 5.15 -45.34 30.06
CA THR A 275 4.77 -46.11 28.87
C THR A 275 5.67 -47.33 28.70
N SER A 276 7.00 -47.16 28.84
CA SER A 276 7.95 -48.28 28.75
C SER A 276 7.96 -49.23 29.97
N GLN A 277 7.28 -48.89 31.08
CA GLN A 277 6.99 -49.83 32.18
C GLN A 277 5.66 -50.56 31.99
N VAL A 278 4.67 -49.93 31.35
CA VAL A 278 3.37 -50.57 31.03
C VAL A 278 3.54 -51.60 29.89
N GLU A 279 4.28 -51.27 28.83
CA GLU A 279 4.63 -52.20 27.74
C GLU A 279 5.48 -53.42 28.22
N ALA A 280 5.98 -53.40 29.46
CA ALA A 280 6.83 -54.45 30.02
C ALA A 280 6.08 -55.43 30.96
N LEU A 281 4.75 -55.32 31.09
CA LEU A 281 3.98 -56.00 32.14
C LEU A 281 2.77 -56.83 31.68
N GLU A 282 2.45 -56.89 30.39
CA GLU A 282 1.38 -57.75 29.85
C GLU A 282 1.95 -59.06 29.25
N PRO A 283 1.47 -60.25 29.70
CA PRO A 283 1.84 -61.54 29.12
C PRO A 283 0.94 -61.96 27.95
N GLU A 284 1.49 -62.64 26.95
CA GLU A 284 0.77 -63.15 25.77
C GLU A 284 -0.35 -64.15 26.13
N ILE A 285 -1.63 -63.80 25.91
CA ILE A 285 -2.73 -64.79 25.77
C ILE A 285 -3.71 -64.37 24.66
N ALA A 286 -3.69 -65.17 23.58
CA ALA A 286 -4.77 -65.44 22.60
C ALA A 286 -5.31 -64.35 21.66
N LEU A 287 -5.56 -64.78 20.42
CA LEU A 287 -6.30 -64.07 19.38
C LEU A 287 -7.81 -64.03 19.69
N GLU A 288 -8.51 -62.96 19.28
CA GLU A 288 -9.41 -62.97 18.10
C GLU A 288 -9.93 -61.54 17.79
N GLY A 289 -10.29 -61.29 16.52
CA GLY A 289 -10.89 -60.02 16.08
C GLY A 289 -10.00 -59.19 15.13
N SER A 290 -10.47 -58.98 13.90
CA SER A 290 -9.79 -58.22 12.84
C SER A 290 -10.60 -56.99 12.45
N GLU A 291 -9.92 -55.83 12.35
CA GLU A 291 -10.31 -54.66 11.52
C GLU A 291 -11.63 -53.96 11.97
N ASP A 292 -11.93 -52.69 11.70
CA ASP A 292 -11.43 -51.74 10.70
C ASP A 292 -10.96 -50.39 11.30
N ILE A 293 -10.03 -49.71 10.62
CA ILE A 293 -10.24 -48.41 9.93
C ILE A 293 -8.89 -47.93 9.38
N GLU A 294 -8.87 -47.49 8.13
CA GLU A 294 -7.64 -47.25 7.36
C GLU A 294 -6.88 -45.97 7.74
N MET A 295 -5.56 -46.01 7.57
CA MET A 295 -4.66 -44.87 7.57
C MET A 295 -3.93 -44.81 6.22
N PHE A 296 -4.25 -43.80 5.41
CA PHE A 296 -3.45 -43.34 4.26
C PHE A 296 -3.70 -41.83 4.13
N GLU A 297 -2.73 -40.92 3.94
CA GLU A 297 -1.64 -40.87 2.93
C GLU A 297 -2.18 -40.91 1.48
N THR A 298 -1.63 -40.19 0.49
CA THR A 298 -0.29 -39.61 0.40
C THR A 298 -0.29 -38.30 -0.43
N SER A 299 0.90 -37.69 -0.57
CA SER A 299 1.20 -36.55 -1.43
C SER A 299 1.10 -36.81 -2.94
N HIS A 300 0.97 -35.71 -3.69
CA HIS A 300 1.38 -35.46 -5.09
C HIS A 300 2.23 -36.52 -5.83
N LEU A 301 1.92 -36.67 -7.12
CA LEU A 301 2.93 -36.63 -8.19
C LEU A 301 2.31 -36.03 -9.48
N ASN A 302 3.10 -35.91 -10.55
CA ASN A 302 2.93 -34.91 -11.62
C ASN A 302 2.94 -35.50 -13.05
N ASP A 303 2.41 -34.70 -14.00
CA ASP A 303 2.67 -34.66 -15.45
C ASP A 303 2.05 -35.67 -16.47
N ASP A 304 1.53 -35.05 -17.55
CA ASP A 304 1.40 -35.43 -18.96
C ASP A 304 0.79 -36.79 -19.44
N PHE A 305 -0.36 -36.72 -20.12
CA PHE A 305 -0.40 -36.57 -21.61
C PHE A 305 -1.80 -36.17 -22.15
N ALA A 306 -1.88 -35.76 -23.42
CA ALA A 306 -3.05 -35.17 -24.09
C ALA A 306 -3.99 -36.18 -24.79
N SER A 307 -5.27 -35.80 -25.03
CA SER A 307 -5.87 -35.53 -26.37
C SER A 307 -7.40 -35.43 -26.33
N ASP A 308 -7.99 -34.61 -27.23
CA ASP A 308 -9.38 -34.64 -27.76
C ASP A 308 -10.58 -34.46 -26.77
N CYS A 309 -11.54 -33.56 -26.97
CA CYS A 309 -12.56 -33.44 -28.04
C CYS A 309 -13.62 -34.58 -27.95
N ASP A 310 -14.95 -34.34 -27.88
CA ASP A 310 -15.76 -33.19 -28.31
C ASP A 310 -17.04 -32.94 -27.45
N ASP A 311 -17.79 -31.89 -27.81
CA ASP A 311 -19.24 -31.65 -27.67
C ASP A 311 -19.97 -31.75 -26.31
N MET A 312 -20.62 -30.64 -25.94
CA MET A 312 -21.87 -30.66 -25.15
C MET A 312 -22.79 -29.51 -25.60
N GLU A 313 -23.74 -29.82 -26.49
CA GLU A 313 -24.77 -28.87 -26.93
C GLU A 313 -25.91 -28.68 -25.92
N LEU A 314 -26.58 -27.54 -26.11
CA LEU A 314 -27.75 -26.99 -25.42
C LEU A 314 -28.93 -27.98 -25.25
N GLY A 315 -29.65 -27.89 -24.13
CA GLY A 315 -30.94 -28.57 -23.95
C GLY A 315 -31.75 -28.12 -22.72
N HIS A 316 -32.75 -27.26 -22.91
CA HIS A 316 -33.76 -26.95 -21.88
C HIS A 316 -34.80 -28.06 -21.73
N THR A 317 -35.25 -28.34 -20.51
CA THR A 317 -36.61 -28.04 -19.95
C THR A 317 -36.66 -28.53 -18.49
N SER A 318 -37.24 -27.79 -17.52
CA SER A 318 -38.65 -27.90 -17.06
C SER A 318 -39.28 -29.30 -17.18
N ASP A 319 -40.06 -29.82 -16.22
CA ASP A 319 -40.80 -29.12 -15.17
C ASP A 319 -41.20 -30.02 -13.98
N ARG A 320 -41.42 -29.37 -12.82
CA ARG A 320 -42.45 -29.65 -11.77
C ARG A 320 -42.85 -31.07 -11.30
N ILE A 321 -43.05 -31.13 -9.96
CA ILE A 321 -44.10 -31.88 -9.20
C ILE A 321 -43.93 -33.41 -9.10
N SER A 322 -44.35 -34.11 -8.01
CA SER A 322 -44.46 -33.81 -6.56
C SER A 322 -44.89 -35.10 -5.80
N LYS A 323 -44.64 -35.15 -4.48
CA LYS A 323 -45.22 -36.04 -3.46
C LYS A 323 -44.91 -37.56 -3.48
N ASN A 324 -44.55 -38.03 -2.27
CA ASN A 324 -45.12 -39.16 -1.49
C ASN A 324 -45.42 -40.49 -2.23
N ASP A 325 -44.99 -41.68 -1.80
CA ASP A 325 -45.08 -42.31 -0.47
C ASP A 325 -44.00 -43.43 -0.36
N ALA A 326 -43.28 -43.63 0.75
CA ALA A 326 -43.61 -44.29 2.02
C ALA A 326 -43.43 -45.84 2.07
N MET A 327 -42.84 -46.29 3.19
CA MET A 327 -43.03 -47.62 3.83
C MET A 327 -42.26 -48.89 3.34
N ARG A 328 -41.02 -49.02 3.88
CA ARG A 328 -40.54 -50.13 4.78
C ARG A 328 -40.34 -51.57 4.23
N THR A 329 -39.46 -52.32 4.91
CA THR A 329 -39.21 -53.81 4.84
C THR A 329 -38.48 -54.33 3.59
N GLU A 330 -37.70 -55.43 3.63
CA GLU A 330 -36.78 -55.96 4.68
C GLU A 330 -35.82 -56.99 4.06
N SER A 331 -34.66 -57.22 4.69
CA SER A 331 -33.85 -58.46 4.65
C SER A 331 -33.33 -59.06 3.31
N GLY A 332 -32.07 -59.55 3.34
CA GLY A 332 -31.75 -60.84 2.71
C GLY A 332 -30.63 -60.84 1.64
N PRO A 333 -29.68 -61.81 1.66
CA PRO A 333 -28.47 -61.74 0.83
C PRO A 333 -28.30 -62.87 -0.20
N SER A 334 -27.44 -62.67 -1.22
CA SER A 334 -26.93 -63.77 -2.06
C SER A 334 -25.48 -63.62 -2.53
N LYS A 335 -24.61 -64.40 -1.86
CA LYS A 335 -23.48 -65.23 -2.34
C LYS A 335 -22.71 -64.86 -3.63
N ARG A 336 -21.37 -64.88 -3.49
CA ARG A 336 -20.36 -65.06 -4.56
C ARG A 336 -20.55 -66.38 -5.32
N PRO A 337 -19.82 -66.56 -6.45
CA PRO A 337 -19.00 -67.78 -6.59
C PRO A 337 -17.52 -67.53 -6.93
N LEU A 338 -16.66 -68.50 -6.59
CA LEU A 338 -15.23 -68.56 -6.94
C LEU A 338 -15.03 -69.23 -8.32
N LYS A 339 -13.89 -68.92 -8.98
CA LYS A 339 -13.01 -69.82 -9.79
C LYS A 339 -11.91 -68.98 -10.48
N LEU A 340 -10.71 -69.45 -10.83
CA LEU A 340 -9.95 -70.67 -10.45
C LEU A 340 -8.44 -70.39 -10.72
N LEU A 341 -7.53 -70.94 -9.91
CA LEU A 341 -6.08 -70.96 -10.21
C LEU A 341 -5.66 -72.30 -10.84
N ILE A 342 -4.68 -72.30 -11.76
CA ILE A 342 -3.41 -73.08 -11.66
C ILE A 342 -2.51 -72.88 -12.92
N PRO A 343 -1.15 -72.88 -12.79
CA PRO A 343 -0.21 -72.48 -13.86
C PRO A 343 0.67 -73.65 -14.39
N LYS A 344 1.66 -73.35 -15.26
CA LYS A 344 2.86 -74.20 -15.45
C LYS A 344 4.14 -73.42 -15.86
N HIS A 345 5.25 -73.73 -15.15
CA HIS A 345 6.65 -73.94 -15.60
C HIS A 345 7.41 -72.94 -16.51
N SER A 346 8.76 -72.89 -16.56
CA SER A 346 9.86 -73.08 -15.57
C SER A 346 11.23 -73.04 -16.28
N SER A 347 12.30 -72.46 -15.70
CA SER A 347 13.70 -72.92 -15.88
C SER A 347 14.73 -72.19 -14.98
N SER A 348 15.94 -72.76 -14.88
CA SER A 348 17.18 -72.25 -14.24
C SER A 348 18.37 -73.11 -14.78
N PRO A 349 19.66 -73.05 -14.34
CA PRO A 349 20.36 -72.16 -13.39
C PRO A 349 21.85 -71.74 -13.75
N LYS A 350 22.49 -70.93 -12.88
CA LYS A 350 23.95 -70.92 -12.48
C LYS A 350 25.13 -70.78 -13.49
N ARG A 351 26.01 -69.78 -13.24
CA ARG A 351 27.52 -69.80 -13.24
C ARG A 351 28.02 -68.46 -12.61
N LEU A 352 29.11 -68.26 -11.85
CA LEU A 352 30.50 -68.78 -11.70
C LEU A 352 31.49 -68.31 -12.80
N SER A 353 32.69 -67.73 -12.53
CA SER A 353 33.34 -67.30 -11.25
C SER A 353 34.62 -66.43 -11.40
N LYS A 354 34.92 -65.58 -10.38
CA LYS A 354 36.24 -65.17 -9.79
C LYS A 354 37.48 -64.76 -10.65
N LYS A 355 37.98 -63.51 -10.44
CA LYS A 355 39.38 -62.94 -10.41
C LYS A 355 39.28 -61.39 -10.44
N LYS A 356 40.17 -60.49 -9.97
CA LYS A 356 41.38 -60.41 -9.08
C LYS A 356 41.09 -59.26 -8.05
N ILE A 357 41.45 -59.30 -6.76
CA ILE A 357 42.75 -59.04 -6.07
C ILE A 357 43.27 -57.58 -6.12
N TRP A 358 43.03 -56.84 -5.01
CA TRP A 358 43.71 -55.64 -4.44
C TRP A 358 43.86 -54.34 -5.30
N SER A 359 43.90 -53.10 -4.74
CA SER A 359 44.07 -52.62 -3.35
C SER A 359 43.11 -51.42 -2.99
N PRO A 360 43.35 -50.46 -2.05
CA PRO A 360 42.43 -50.31 -0.90
C PRO A 360 41.78 -48.92 -0.70
N ARG A 361 40.43 -48.83 -0.68
CA ARG A 361 39.69 -47.58 -0.36
C ARG A 361 38.38 -47.75 0.44
N HIS A 362 38.36 -48.57 1.50
CA HIS A 362 37.16 -48.77 2.35
C HIS A 362 37.40 -48.57 3.86
N VAL A 363 37.60 -47.31 4.26
CA VAL A 363 37.51 -46.87 5.68
C VAL A 363 36.60 -45.64 5.84
N VAL A 364 36.64 -44.70 4.89
CA VAL A 364 35.89 -43.42 4.96
C VAL A 364 34.36 -43.58 4.84
N SER A 365 33.86 -44.69 4.27
CA SER A 365 32.44 -44.87 3.92
C SER A 365 31.51 -45.31 5.07
N ARG A 366 32.04 -45.63 6.27
CA ARG A 366 31.21 -45.97 7.45
C ARG A 366 30.95 -44.81 8.41
N LEU A 367 31.83 -43.80 8.53
CA LEU A 367 31.57 -42.66 9.43
C LEU A 367 30.43 -41.74 8.95
N ARG A 368 30.13 -41.71 7.64
CA ARG A 368 29.12 -40.79 7.06
C ARG A 368 27.65 -41.20 7.29
N ARG A 369 27.37 -42.33 7.95
CA ARG A 369 26.02 -42.94 7.99
C ARG A 369 25.35 -43.02 9.38
N VAL A 370 25.88 -42.32 10.37
CA VAL A 370 25.33 -42.29 11.76
C VAL A 370 24.87 -40.90 12.20
N ILE A 371 25.32 -39.82 11.54
CA ILE A 371 25.07 -38.42 11.96
C ILE A 371 23.80 -37.82 11.28
N ILE A 372 23.04 -38.60 10.51
CA ILE A 372 21.81 -38.13 9.84
C ILE A 372 20.60 -38.98 10.29
N ARG A 373 20.03 -38.62 11.44
CA ARG A 373 18.63 -38.92 11.79
C ARG A 373 17.97 -37.67 12.39
N ARG A 374 16.96 -37.15 11.67
CA ARG A 374 15.96 -36.14 12.08
C ARG A 374 16.43 -35.08 13.08
N SER A 375 17.11 -34.06 12.57
CA SER A 375 16.75 -32.68 12.93
C SER A 375 15.91 -32.11 11.79
N HIS A 376 14.71 -31.64 12.11
CA HIS A 376 13.93 -30.73 11.25
C HIS A 376 13.86 -29.34 11.90
N GLY A 377 14.95 -28.93 12.56
CA GLY A 377 15.16 -27.53 12.91
C GLY A 377 15.25 -26.69 11.64
N ILE A 378 14.36 -25.71 11.50
CA ILE A 378 14.41 -24.73 10.42
C ILE A 378 15.74 -23.99 10.55
N SER A 379 16.61 -24.10 9.53
CA SER A 379 17.95 -23.52 9.63
C SER A 379 17.87 -21.99 9.76
N LEU A 380 18.76 -21.40 10.57
CA LEU A 380 18.81 -19.95 10.79
C LEU A 380 18.68 -19.10 9.51
N PRO A 381 19.40 -19.39 8.40
CA PRO A 381 19.22 -18.63 7.15
C PRO A 381 17.85 -18.82 6.49
N LYS A 382 17.16 -19.96 6.68
CA LYS A 382 15.76 -20.12 6.23
C LYS A 382 14.80 -19.31 7.10
N VAL A 383 15.01 -19.24 8.42
CA VAL A 383 14.23 -18.35 9.29
C VAL A 383 14.48 -16.89 8.92
N ALA A 384 15.72 -16.49 8.66
CA ALA A 384 16.07 -15.14 8.21
C ALA A 384 15.47 -14.81 6.83
N LEU A 385 15.53 -15.72 5.86
CA LEU A 385 14.87 -15.55 4.56
C LEU A 385 13.35 -15.50 4.67
N MET A 386 12.74 -16.26 5.59
CA MET A 386 11.30 -16.22 5.82
C MET A 386 10.88 -14.93 6.56
N LEU A 387 11.69 -14.44 7.50
CA LEU A 387 11.47 -13.13 8.14
C LEU A 387 11.68 -11.97 7.15
N LEU A 388 12.71 -12.01 6.30
CA LEU A 388 12.89 -11.04 5.21
C LEU A 388 11.76 -11.12 4.20
N GLY A 389 11.30 -12.33 3.83
CA GLY A 389 10.17 -12.54 2.95
C GLY A 389 8.85 -12.05 3.54
N VAL A 390 8.65 -12.19 4.86
CA VAL A 390 7.49 -11.65 5.59
C VAL A 390 7.57 -10.13 5.73
N LEU A 391 8.72 -9.57 6.09
CA LEU A 391 8.95 -8.12 6.11
C LEU A 391 8.78 -7.50 4.72
N GLN A 392 9.22 -8.19 3.66
CA GLN A 392 8.98 -7.78 2.27
C GLN A 392 7.49 -7.90 1.91
N ALA A 393 6.82 -9.01 2.28
CA ALA A 393 5.39 -9.19 2.05
C ALA A 393 4.55 -8.12 2.76
N LEU A 394 4.97 -7.67 3.94
CA LEU A 394 4.31 -6.63 4.73
C LEU A 394 4.69 -5.23 4.27
N SER A 395 5.92 -5.02 3.78
CA SER A 395 6.28 -3.82 3.04
C SER A 395 5.37 -3.69 1.81
N THR A 396 5.21 -4.76 1.01
CA THR A 396 4.30 -4.77 -0.14
C THR A 396 2.83 -4.70 0.25
N LEU A 397 2.39 -5.28 1.37
CA LEU A 397 1.01 -5.19 1.86
C LEU A 397 0.71 -3.80 2.44
N ASN A 398 1.69 -3.13 3.06
CA ASN A 398 1.55 -1.75 3.53
C ASN A 398 1.63 -0.77 2.34
N SER A 399 2.40 -1.07 1.28
CA SER A 399 2.27 -0.39 -0.01
C SER A 399 0.94 -0.68 -0.70
N LEU A 400 0.35 -1.86 -0.52
CA LEU A 400 -0.99 -2.21 -1.02
C LEU A 400 -2.06 -1.39 -0.29
N LEU A 401 -1.99 -1.32 1.04
CA LEU A 401 -2.90 -0.57 1.90
C LEU A 401 -2.76 0.94 1.70
N GLY A 402 -1.53 1.46 1.59
CA GLY A 402 -1.28 2.87 1.23
C GLY A 402 -1.68 3.22 -0.21
N ALA A 403 -1.82 2.24 -1.10
CA ALA A 403 -2.38 2.42 -2.45
C ALA A 403 -3.91 2.19 -2.52
N ALA A 404 -4.48 1.46 -1.56
CA ALA A 404 -5.92 1.21 -1.43
C ALA A 404 -6.63 2.29 -0.61
N PHE A 405 -5.91 3.00 0.25
CA PHE A 405 -6.39 4.15 1.03
C PHE A 405 -5.40 5.34 0.92
N PRO A 406 -5.25 5.99 -0.27
CA PRO A 406 -4.29 7.08 -0.42
C PRO A 406 -4.65 8.30 0.43
N ASP A 407 -5.92 8.68 0.45
CA ASP A 407 -6.38 10.01 0.90
C ASP A 407 -7.12 9.99 2.26
N GLY A 408 -6.89 8.95 3.07
CA GLY A 408 -7.67 8.69 4.28
C GLY A 408 -7.34 9.51 5.53
N LEU A 409 -6.30 10.37 5.50
CA LEU A 409 -5.74 11.00 6.71
C LEU A 409 -5.47 12.51 6.64
N ASP A 410 -5.35 13.13 5.47
CA ASP A 410 -5.11 14.59 5.37
C ASP A 410 -6.35 15.44 5.73
N LEU A 411 -7.54 14.82 5.82
CA LEU A 411 -8.83 15.48 6.03
C LEU A 411 -9.02 16.12 7.43
N ILE A 412 -8.07 15.97 8.36
CA ILE A 412 -8.20 16.39 9.77
C ILE A 412 -7.14 17.44 10.19
N SER A 413 -6.16 17.75 9.33
CA SER A 413 -4.98 18.56 9.69
C SER A 413 -4.68 19.74 8.76
N GLY A 414 -5.70 20.38 8.19
CA GLY A 414 -5.56 21.65 7.47
C GLY A 414 -5.61 22.87 8.40
N PRO A 415 -4.47 23.51 8.76
CA PRO A 415 -4.48 24.73 9.57
C PRO A 415 -5.09 25.90 8.80
N LEU A 416 -5.74 26.81 9.52
CA LEU A 416 -6.15 28.11 8.97
C LEU A 416 -4.88 28.89 8.55
N LYS A 417 -4.70 29.07 7.25
CA LYS A 417 -3.66 29.93 6.67
C LYS A 417 -4.32 30.85 5.65
N ALA A 418 -3.96 32.13 5.68
CA ALA A 418 -4.35 33.07 4.64
C ALA A 418 -3.80 32.63 3.27
N PRO A 419 -4.37 33.13 2.14
CA PRO A 419 -3.90 32.79 0.80
C PRO A 419 -2.39 32.93 0.65
N PHE A 420 -1.77 31.92 0.02
CA PHE A 420 -0.34 31.94 -0.27
C PHE A 420 -0.07 32.88 -1.45
N GLY A 421 0.02 34.19 -1.18
CA GLY A 421 0.76 35.08 -2.06
C GLY A 421 2.26 34.82 -1.93
N LEU A 422 2.99 34.82 -3.06
CA LEU A 422 4.45 34.89 -3.07
C LEU A 422 4.89 36.35 -3.15
N ASP A 423 6.03 36.69 -2.55
CA ASP A 423 6.71 37.94 -2.81
C ASP A 423 7.43 37.88 -4.18
N ASP A 424 7.85 39.03 -4.71
CA ASP A 424 8.51 39.11 -6.02
C ASP A 424 9.72 38.16 -6.15
N GLY A 425 10.57 38.10 -5.12
CA GLY A 425 11.70 37.16 -5.08
C GLY A 425 11.30 35.69 -4.91
N GLY A 426 10.06 35.43 -4.50
CA GLY A 426 9.42 34.11 -4.51
C GLY A 426 8.87 33.73 -5.88
N LEU A 427 8.37 34.70 -6.65
CA LEU A 427 7.90 34.53 -8.04
C LEU A 427 9.06 34.29 -9.01
N ASP A 428 10.16 35.06 -8.90
CA ASP A 428 11.43 34.79 -9.59
C ASP A 428 11.85 33.31 -9.42
N ARG A 429 11.85 32.86 -8.16
CA ARG A 429 12.24 31.51 -7.75
C ARG A 429 11.22 30.42 -8.05
N LEU A 430 9.98 30.77 -8.38
CA LEU A 430 8.94 29.80 -8.73
C LEU A 430 9.25 29.09 -10.06
N THR A 431 9.87 29.83 -10.99
CA THR A 431 10.03 29.43 -12.40
C THR A 431 11.49 29.36 -12.85
N ALA A 432 12.43 29.92 -12.08
CA ALA A 432 13.87 29.87 -12.36
C ALA A 432 14.39 28.43 -12.53
N GLY A 433 14.82 28.08 -13.74
CA GLY A 433 15.36 26.75 -14.08
C GLY A 433 14.31 25.64 -14.25
N VAL A 434 13.03 25.95 -14.07
CA VAL A 434 11.93 25.02 -14.38
C VAL A 434 11.87 24.81 -15.88
N GLN A 435 11.89 23.55 -16.32
CA GLN A 435 11.59 23.19 -17.71
C GLN A 435 10.11 22.77 -17.78
N PRO A 436 9.33 23.28 -18.75
CA PRO A 436 7.99 22.76 -18.96
C PRO A 436 8.04 21.28 -19.35
N ILE A 437 7.00 20.55 -18.96
CA ILE A 437 6.76 19.14 -19.25
C ILE A 437 5.26 18.99 -19.52
N MET A 438 4.92 18.13 -20.49
CA MET A 438 3.53 17.86 -20.91
C MET A 438 2.74 16.96 -19.92
N CYS A 439 2.98 17.12 -18.62
CA CYS A 439 2.14 16.54 -17.58
C CYS A 439 0.93 17.43 -17.28
N HIS A 440 -0.19 16.77 -17.02
CA HIS A 440 -1.40 17.38 -16.50
C HIS A 440 -1.54 17.01 -15.03
N SER A 441 -1.53 18.05 -14.19
CA SER A 441 -1.52 18.01 -12.73
C SER A 441 -2.92 17.74 -12.19
N HIS A 442 -3.30 16.46 -12.24
CA HIS A 442 -4.61 15.95 -11.84
C HIS A 442 -4.85 16.13 -10.33
N ASN A 443 -6.09 16.51 -9.97
CA ASN A 443 -6.55 16.69 -8.58
C ASN A 443 -5.61 17.53 -7.67
N ASP A 444 -4.92 18.54 -8.19
CA ASP A 444 -3.84 19.19 -7.45
C ASP A 444 -4.28 20.07 -6.27
N TYR A 445 -5.57 20.38 -6.17
CA TYR A 445 -6.18 21.00 -4.99
C TYR A 445 -6.05 20.17 -3.70
N PHE A 446 -5.72 18.86 -3.74
CA PHE A 446 -5.33 18.14 -2.52
C PHE A 446 -3.99 18.60 -1.94
N ARG A 447 -3.12 19.25 -2.74
CA ARG A 447 -1.79 19.71 -2.30
C ARG A 447 -1.88 21.04 -1.55
N ALA A 448 -0.92 21.26 -0.64
CA ALA A 448 -0.85 22.47 0.19
C ALA A 448 -0.63 23.79 -0.57
N GLU A 449 -0.14 23.73 -1.81
CA GLU A 449 0.05 24.85 -2.74
C GLU A 449 -0.24 24.31 -4.16
N PRO A 450 -1.51 24.28 -4.63
CA PRO A 450 -1.92 23.51 -5.82
C PRO A 450 -1.16 23.90 -7.08
N LEU A 451 -1.38 25.13 -7.55
CA LEU A 451 -0.76 25.71 -8.73
C LEU A 451 0.78 25.74 -8.62
N TYR A 452 1.33 26.29 -7.54
CA TYR A 452 2.78 26.45 -7.40
C TYR A 452 3.54 25.12 -7.38
N GLN A 453 2.95 24.03 -6.86
CA GLN A 453 3.60 22.72 -6.93
C GLN A 453 3.57 22.13 -8.34
N ALA A 454 2.47 22.32 -9.09
CA ALA A 454 2.42 21.94 -10.50
C ALA A 454 3.46 22.70 -11.33
N ILE A 455 3.54 24.02 -11.16
CA ILE A 455 4.50 24.89 -11.86
C ILE A 455 5.94 24.52 -11.52
N ARG A 456 6.31 24.40 -10.23
CA ARG A 456 7.70 24.03 -9.82
C ARG A 456 8.14 22.67 -10.34
N ALA A 457 7.21 21.74 -10.55
CA ALA A 457 7.50 20.44 -11.18
C ALA A 457 7.62 20.52 -12.71
N GLY A 458 7.11 21.59 -13.33
CA GLY A 458 7.11 21.82 -14.77
C GLY A 458 5.79 21.46 -15.48
N CYS A 459 4.73 21.07 -14.77
CA CYS A 459 3.50 20.62 -15.44
C CYS A 459 2.75 21.76 -16.10
N THR A 460 2.62 21.66 -17.43
CA THR A 460 2.00 22.66 -18.32
C THR A 460 0.46 22.63 -18.30
N SER A 461 -0.15 21.80 -17.46
CA SER A 461 -1.60 21.80 -17.24
C SER A 461 -1.97 21.46 -15.79
N VAL A 462 -3.07 22.03 -15.31
CA VAL A 462 -3.63 21.92 -13.94
C VAL A 462 -5.14 21.68 -13.99
N GLU A 463 -5.74 21.23 -12.89
CA GLU A 463 -7.15 20.81 -12.81
C GLU A 463 -7.84 21.28 -11.52
N ALA A 464 -8.98 21.94 -11.67
CA ALA A 464 -9.84 22.36 -10.56
C ALA A 464 -11.22 21.69 -10.64
N ASP A 465 -11.56 20.90 -9.62
CA ASP A 465 -12.92 20.39 -9.38
C ASP A 465 -13.75 21.50 -8.73
N VAL A 466 -14.65 22.16 -9.48
CA VAL A 466 -15.33 23.38 -9.02
C VAL A 466 -16.81 23.15 -8.68
N TRP A 467 -17.22 23.76 -7.56
CA TRP A 467 -18.61 23.82 -7.10
C TRP A 467 -19.03 25.29 -6.96
N HIS A 468 -20.22 25.61 -7.46
CA HIS A 468 -20.92 26.84 -7.07
C HIS A 468 -21.59 26.66 -5.71
N VAL A 469 -21.32 27.57 -4.77
CA VAL A 469 -22.01 27.69 -3.47
C VAL A 469 -22.23 29.16 -3.16
N ASP A 470 -23.46 29.55 -2.81
CA ASP A 470 -23.87 30.89 -2.37
C ASP A 470 -23.36 32.08 -3.21
N GLY A 471 -23.15 31.88 -4.52
CA GLY A 471 -22.69 32.89 -5.46
C GLY A 471 -21.18 32.89 -5.75
N GLU A 472 -20.39 32.03 -5.10
CA GLU A 472 -18.94 31.90 -5.28
C GLU A 472 -18.54 30.54 -5.86
N LEU A 473 -17.31 30.47 -6.41
CA LEU A 473 -16.72 29.25 -6.98
C LEU A 473 -15.66 28.66 -6.05
N TYR A 474 -15.94 27.48 -5.51
CA TYR A 474 -15.08 26.74 -4.57
C TYR A 474 -14.43 25.52 -5.23
N VAL A 475 -13.20 25.18 -4.82
CA VAL A 475 -12.47 24.02 -5.38
C VAL A 475 -12.39 22.88 -4.37
N ALA A 476 -12.99 21.73 -4.70
CA ALA A 476 -12.99 20.52 -3.88
C ALA A 476 -13.45 19.28 -4.67
N HIS A 477 -12.90 18.10 -4.38
CA HIS A 477 -13.35 16.85 -5.03
C HIS A 477 -14.81 16.48 -4.71
N THR A 478 -15.29 16.82 -3.52
CA THR A 478 -16.61 16.45 -3.01
C THR A 478 -17.20 17.56 -2.15
N ILE A 479 -18.53 17.63 -2.06
CA ILE A 479 -19.25 18.65 -1.26
C ILE A 479 -18.73 18.74 0.20
N PRO A 480 -18.48 17.64 0.94
CA PRO A 480 -17.97 17.71 2.32
C PRO A 480 -16.52 18.23 2.45
N ALA A 481 -15.78 18.34 1.34
CA ALA A 481 -14.41 18.87 1.30
C ALA A 481 -14.34 20.36 0.88
N ILE A 482 -15.48 20.99 0.59
CA ILE A 482 -15.57 22.43 0.33
C ILE A 482 -15.15 23.22 1.58
N ARG A 483 -14.35 24.27 1.39
CA ARG A 483 -13.88 25.16 2.46
C ARG A 483 -13.91 26.61 2.03
N GLN A 484 -14.31 27.49 2.95
CA GLN A 484 -14.44 28.94 2.73
C GLN A 484 -13.12 29.64 2.36
N ASP A 485 -11.95 29.06 2.68
CA ASP A 485 -10.63 29.60 2.32
C ASP A 485 -10.12 29.14 0.93
N ARG A 486 -10.93 28.39 0.16
CA ARG A 486 -10.49 27.66 -1.04
C ARG A 486 -11.35 27.94 -2.28
N THR A 487 -11.33 29.17 -2.76
CA THR A 487 -12.01 29.58 -4.00
C THR A 487 -11.14 29.32 -5.24
N LEU A 488 -11.78 29.29 -6.42
CA LEU A 488 -11.09 29.17 -7.72
C LEU A 488 -10.08 30.31 -7.92
N LYS A 489 -10.45 31.50 -7.45
CA LYS A 489 -9.62 32.71 -7.44
C LYS A 489 -8.38 32.54 -6.57
N SER A 490 -8.56 32.24 -5.27
CA SER A 490 -7.46 32.23 -4.30
C SER A 490 -6.45 31.10 -4.51
N LEU A 491 -6.85 30.02 -5.19
CA LEU A 491 -5.99 28.86 -5.47
C LEU A 491 -5.36 28.86 -6.87
N TYR A 492 -5.96 29.54 -7.85
CA TYR A 492 -5.51 29.51 -9.25
C TYR A 492 -5.52 30.89 -9.90
N LEU A 493 -6.68 31.52 -10.12
CA LEU A 493 -6.78 32.66 -11.05
C LEU A 493 -5.97 33.88 -10.59
N ASP A 494 -6.03 34.23 -9.30
CA ASP A 494 -5.27 35.36 -8.76
C ASP A 494 -3.77 35.04 -8.75
N GLN A 495 -3.37 33.80 -8.44
CA GLN A 495 -1.96 33.37 -8.47
C GLN A 495 -1.37 33.31 -9.88
N ILE A 496 -2.16 32.92 -10.88
CA ILE A 496 -1.78 32.96 -12.31
C ILE A 496 -1.62 34.41 -12.76
N LEU A 497 -2.52 35.30 -12.33
CA LEU A 497 -2.45 36.73 -12.61
C LEU A 497 -1.17 37.34 -12.02
N ASP A 498 -0.85 37.06 -10.75
CA ASP A 498 0.37 37.54 -10.08
C ASP A 498 1.65 37.11 -10.81
N ILE A 499 1.73 35.83 -11.26
CA ILE A 499 2.88 35.31 -12.00
C ILE A 499 3.05 36.04 -13.34
N LEU A 500 1.96 36.22 -14.10
CA LEU A 500 2.01 36.82 -15.42
C LEU A 500 2.23 38.33 -15.37
N ASP A 501 1.56 39.04 -14.45
CA ASP A 501 1.82 40.47 -14.19
C ASP A 501 3.24 40.71 -13.67
N HIS A 502 3.87 39.73 -13.01
CA HIS A 502 5.29 39.77 -12.63
C HIS A 502 6.24 39.50 -13.82
N GLN A 503 5.94 38.50 -14.65
CA GLN A 503 6.76 38.16 -15.83
C GLN A 503 6.68 39.19 -16.97
N ASN A 504 5.61 39.97 -17.03
CA ASN A 504 5.38 41.00 -18.06
C ASN A 504 5.59 42.44 -17.55
N ARG A 505 6.32 42.65 -16.44
CA ARG A 505 6.62 43.99 -15.93
C ARG A 505 7.54 44.76 -16.87
N ILE A 506 7.01 45.85 -17.45
CA ILE A 506 7.83 46.82 -18.19
C ILE A 506 8.82 47.48 -17.22
N SER A 507 10.12 47.29 -17.46
CA SER A 507 11.16 47.92 -16.65
C SER A 507 11.14 49.44 -16.82
N PRO A 508 11.06 50.26 -15.75
CA PRO A 508 11.04 51.73 -15.84
C PRO A 508 12.28 52.34 -16.51
N TRP A 509 13.35 51.56 -16.66
CA TRP A 509 14.62 51.98 -17.25
C TRP A 509 14.76 51.65 -18.74
N LEU A 510 13.82 50.88 -19.30
CA LEU A 510 13.87 50.38 -20.67
C LEU A 510 12.64 50.89 -21.45
N GLY A 511 12.82 52.02 -22.15
CA GLY A 511 11.74 52.68 -22.88
C GLY A 511 11.13 51.78 -23.96
N SER A 512 9.79 51.70 -23.98
CA SER A 512 8.94 51.01 -24.97
C SER A 512 9.59 49.80 -25.64
N VAL A 513 9.74 48.71 -24.88
CA VAL A 513 9.94 47.37 -25.46
C VAL A 513 8.73 47.04 -26.35
N ALA A 514 8.94 46.29 -27.44
CA ALA A 514 7.90 46.01 -28.43
C ALA A 514 6.63 45.39 -27.79
N GLU A 515 5.46 45.94 -28.13
CA GLU A 515 4.18 45.71 -27.44
C GLU A 515 3.56 44.31 -27.69
N ASP A 516 4.22 43.46 -28.48
CA ASP A 516 3.62 42.25 -29.08
C ASP A 516 4.04 40.91 -28.46
N GLU A 517 5.11 40.83 -27.64
CA GLU A 517 5.63 39.55 -27.11
C GLU A 517 5.32 39.34 -25.62
N VAL A 518 4.09 38.92 -25.33
CA VAL A 518 3.65 38.53 -23.97
C VAL A 518 4.34 37.23 -23.54
N HIS A 519 4.87 37.20 -22.31
CA HIS A 519 5.51 36.04 -21.70
C HIS A 519 4.50 35.21 -20.88
N GLY A 520 4.54 33.89 -21.08
CA GLY A 520 3.80 32.91 -20.31
C GLY A 520 4.57 32.34 -19.11
N VAL A 521 3.84 31.56 -18.30
CA VAL A 521 4.19 31.09 -16.94
C VAL A 521 5.60 30.50 -16.79
N PHE A 522 6.17 29.88 -17.83
CA PHE A 522 7.46 29.21 -17.75
C PHE A 522 8.60 30.10 -18.27
N ALA A 523 9.38 30.72 -17.38
CA ALA A 523 10.48 31.60 -17.77
C ALA A 523 11.56 30.95 -18.68
N ALA A 524 11.63 29.61 -18.74
CA ALA A 524 12.53 28.89 -19.64
C ALA A 524 11.93 28.60 -21.04
N ASP A 525 10.62 28.72 -21.21
CA ASP A 525 9.92 28.78 -22.50
C ASP A 525 8.71 29.72 -22.36
N PRO A 526 8.90 31.04 -22.58
CA PRO A 526 7.83 32.02 -22.42
C PRO A 526 6.65 31.87 -23.41
N LYS A 527 6.71 30.91 -24.35
CA LYS A 527 5.62 30.64 -25.30
C LYS A 527 4.81 29.39 -24.93
N GLN A 528 5.20 28.66 -23.90
CA GLN A 528 4.44 27.54 -23.37
C GLN A 528 3.23 28.04 -22.55
N SER A 529 2.04 27.94 -23.14
CA SER A 529 0.76 28.23 -22.49
C SER A 529 0.47 27.27 -21.33
N LEU A 530 0.00 27.78 -20.19
CA LEU A 530 -0.52 26.98 -19.08
C LEU A 530 -1.98 26.59 -19.36
N THR A 531 -2.29 25.29 -19.42
CA THR A 531 -3.65 24.79 -19.69
C THR A 531 -4.39 24.51 -18.39
N MET A 532 -5.35 25.36 -18.01
CA MET A 532 -6.16 25.20 -16.81
C MET A 532 -7.50 24.53 -17.15
N LEU A 533 -7.72 23.33 -16.62
CA LEU A 533 -8.96 22.57 -16.75
C LEU A 533 -9.88 22.85 -15.55
N VAL A 534 -11.15 23.13 -15.82
CA VAL A 534 -12.18 23.46 -14.82
C VAL A 534 -13.35 22.50 -14.99
N ASP A 535 -13.49 21.55 -14.06
CA ASP A 535 -14.55 20.53 -14.09
C ASP A 535 -15.76 21.02 -13.29
N PHE A 536 -16.91 21.14 -13.97
CA PHE A 536 -18.15 21.68 -13.41
C PHE A 536 -18.95 20.58 -12.69
N LYS A 537 -19.03 20.66 -11.35
CA LYS A 537 -19.67 19.61 -10.53
C LYS A 537 -21.14 19.84 -10.21
N ASN A 538 -21.66 21.06 -10.32
CA ASN A 538 -23.08 21.36 -10.08
C ASN A 538 -23.70 22.31 -11.14
N ASP A 539 -24.21 23.48 -10.76
CA ASP A 539 -25.08 24.36 -11.58
C ASP A 539 -24.35 24.93 -12.81
N PRO A 540 -24.62 24.40 -14.02
CA PRO A 540 -23.80 24.71 -15.18
C PRO A 540 -23.97 26.16 -15.68
N THR A 541 -25.18 26.71 -15.55
CA THR A 541 -25.53 28.05 -16.02
C THR A 541 -24.98 29.13 -15.10
N THR A 542 -25.12 28.96 -13.78
CA THR A 542 -24.55 29.91 -12.82
C THR A 542 -23.03 29.81 -12.77
N MET A 543 -22.45 28.60 -12.82
CA MET A 543 -21.00 28.43 -12.90
C MET A 543 -20.40 29.08 -14.15
N TRP A 544 -21.02 28.91 -15.31
CA TRP A 544 -20.56 29.54 -16.56
C TRP A 544 -20.52 31.07 -16.45
N ARG A 545 -21.59 31.67 -15.91
CA ARG A 545 -21.68 33.12 -15.68
C ARG A 545 -20.62 33.62 -14.69
N LEU A 546 -20.40 32.90 -13.59
CA LEU A 546 -19.40 33.26 -12.57
C LEU A 546 -17.97 33.14 -13.13
N LEU A 547 -17.63 32.01 -13.75
CA LEU A 547 -16.32 31.78 -14.35
C LEU A 547 -15.99 32.84 -15.41
N SER A 548 -16.94 33.13 -16.31
CA SER A 548 -16.74 34.15 -17.35
C SER A 548 -16.47 35.55 -16.77
N ALA A 549 -17.00 35.87 -15.59
CA ALA A 549 -16.71 37.11 -14.86
C ALA A 549 -15.37 37.06 -14.12
N GLU A 550 -15.02 35.95 -13.45
CA GLU A 550 -13.74 35.80 -12.74
C GLU A 550 -12.52 35.86 -13.68
N LEU A 551 -12.69 35.49 -14.94
CA LEU A 551 -11.67 35.57 -16.00
C LEU A 551 -11.38 36.98 -16.52
N ALA A 552 -12.22 37.98 -16.21
CA ALA A 552 -12.10 39.34 -16.76
C ALA A 552 -10.67 39.95 -16.61
N PRO A 553 -9.97 39.84 -15.47
CA PRO A 553 -8.62 40.41 -15.32
C PRO A 553 -7.58 39.80 -16.26
N LEU A 554 -7.70 38.51 -16.60
CA LEU A 554 -6.83 37.82 -17.57
C LEU A 554 -7.20 38.19 -19.02
N ARG A 555 -8.50 38.32 -19.29
CA ARG A 555 -9.05 38.72 -20.59
C ARG A 555 -8.62 40.15 -20.98
N GLU A 556 -8.76 41.09 -20.05
CA GLU A 556 -8.39 42.50 -20.22
C GLU A 556 -6.89 42.68 -20.53
N ARG A 557 -6.05 41.82 -19.95
CA ARG A 557 -4.60 41.77 -20.20
C ARG A 557 -4.20 40.97 -21.44
N LYS A 558 -5.15 40.38 -22.17
CA LYS A 558 -4.93 39.48 -23.32
C LYS A 558 -4.12 38.21 -22.97
N TYR A 559 -4.20 37.73 -21.72
CA TYR A 559 -3.45 36.54 -21.27
C TYR A 559 -4.13 35.21 -21.63
N LEU A 560 -5.39 35.24 -22.04
CA LEU A 560 -6.14 34.05 -22.45
C LEU A 560 -5.93 33.72 -23.93
N THR A 561 -5.74 32.43 -24.25
CA THR A 561 -5.96 31.85 -25.58
C THR A 561 -7.43 32.06 -25.97
N TYR A 562 -7.70 32.49 -27.22
CA TYR A 562 -9.06 32.77 -27.67
C TYR A 562 -9.28 32.47 -29.16
N PHE A 563 -10.50 32.08 -29.51
CA PHE A 563 -11.00 32.01 -30.88
C PHE A 563 -11.53 33.38 -31.31
N ASN A 564 -11.08 33.89 -32.47
CA ASN A 564 -11.38 35.23 -32.99
C ASN A 564 -12.50 35.28 -34.06
N GLY A 565 -13.27 34.20 -34.19
CA GLY A 565 -14.25 34.03 -35.28
C GLY A 565 -13.72 33.27 -36.50
N THR A 566 -12.40 33.10 -36.63
CA THR A 566 -11.77 32.36 -37.75
C THR A 566 -10.69 31.37 -37.31
N THR A 567 -9.87 31.75 -36.32
CA THR A 567 -8.73 30.97 -35.83
C THR A 567 -8.60 31.08 -34.31
N VAL A 568 -7.90 30.13 -33.70
CA VAL A 568 -7.47 30.22 -32.30
C VAL A 568 -6.13 30.98 -32.25
N VAL A 569 -6.13 32.07 -31.48
CA VAL A 569 -4.95 32.86 -31.13
C VAL A 569 -4.43 32.37 -29.78
N PRO A 570 -3.19 31.85 -29.68
CA PRO A 570 -2.64 31.36 -28.42
C PRO A 570 -2.30 32.50 -27.46
N GLY A 571 -2.50 32.27 -26.17
CA GLY A 571 -2.09 33.16 -25.08
C GLY A 571 -1.40 32.42 -23.94
N PRO A 572 -0.80 33.15 -22.97
CA PRO A 572 -0.18 32.60 -21.76
C PRO A 572 -0.98 31.53 -21.00
N VAL A 573 -2.31 31.61 -21.02
CA VAL A 573 -3.23 30.68 -20.35
C VAL A 573 -4.24 30.15 -21.36
N THR A 574 -4.45 28.84 -21.40
CA THR A 574 -5.57 28.23 -22.13
C THR A 574 -6.56 27.67 -21.13
N LEU A 575 -7.80 28.19 -21.13
CA LEU A 575 -8.85 27.68 -20.27
C LEU A 575 -9.69 26.62 -20.97
N VAL A 576 -9.90 25.50 -20.28
CA VAL A 576 -10.70 24.37 -20.74
C VAL A 576 -11.74 24.03 -19.68
N VAL A 577 -12.98 23.73 -20.07
CA VAL A 577 -14.04 23.27 -19.16
C VAL A 577 -14.47 21.83 -19.47
N SER A 578 -14.90 21.12 -18.42
CA SER A 578 -15.41 19.75 -18.49
C SER A 578 -16.50 19.52 -17.42
N GLY A 579 -16.88 18.26 -17.19
CA GLY A 579 -18.00 17.92 -16.31
C GLY A 579 -19.33 18.37 -16.90
N ASN A 580 -20.19 18.97 -16.08
CA ASN A 580 -21.52 19.48 -16.48
C ASN A 580 -21.47 20.71 -17.41
N ALA A 581 -20.29 21.17 -17.86
CA ALA A 581 -20.13 22.44 -18.56
C ALA A 581 -20.94 22.48 -19.88
N PRO A 582 -21.82 23.49 -20.08
CA PRO A 582 -22.83 23.45 -21.12
C PRO A 582 -22.23 23.80 -22.49
N PHE A 583 -22.16 22.81 -23.38
CA PHE A 583 -21.48 22.95 -24.67
C PHE A 583 -22.07 24.08 -25.55
N ASP A 584 -23.38 24.30 -25.49
CA ASP A 584 -24.04 25.36 -26.25
C ASP A 584 -23.52 26.75 -25.91
N HIS A 585 -23.17 27.02 -24.64
CA HIS A 585 -22.55 28.30 -24.27
C HIS A 585 -21.12 28.46 -24.84
N ILE A 586 -20.43 27.34 -25.12
CA ILE A 586 -19.09 27.30 -25.74
C ILE A 586 -19.18 27.53 -27.25
N VAL A 587 -20.35 27.37 -27.89
CA VAL A 587 -20.54 27.69 -29.33
C VAL A 587 -21.43 28.91 -29.59
N ALA A 588 -22.14 29.42 -28.59
CA ALA A 588 -23.08 30.54 -28.71
C ALA A 588 -22.49 31.85 -29.30
N ASN A 589 -21.20 32.14 -29.05
CA ASN A 589 -20.55 33.31 -29.63
C ASN A 589 -19.68 32.94 -30.84
N ALA A 590 -20.12 33.32 -32.03
CA ALA A 590 -19.40 33.09 -33.27
C ALA A 590 -18.15 33.99 -33.47
N THR A 591 -17.97 35.08 -32.71
CA THR A 591 -16.90 36.08 -32.98
C THR A 591 -15.79 36.16 -31.93
N TYR A 592 -16.06 35.85 -30.65
CA TYR A 592 -15.03 35.82 -29.62
C TYR A 592 -15.33 34.77 -28.53
N ARG A 593 -14.37 33.87 -28.28
CA ARG A 593 -14.48 32.84 -27.22
C ARG A 593 -13.12 32.53 -26.62
N ASP A 594 -13.00 32.57 -25.30
CA ASP A 594 -11.76 32.35 -24.53
C ASP A 594 -11.85 31.15 -23.56
N ILE A 595 -12.92 30.35 -23.70
CA ILE A 595 -13.16 29.11 -22.97
C ILE A 595 -13.38 28.00 -24.00
N PHE A 596 -12.65 26.88 -23.86
CA PHE A 596 -12.73 25.71 -24.75
C PHE A 596 -13.27 24.48 -24.01
N TYR A 597 -13.71 23.45 -24.73
CA TYR A 597 -14.17 22.18 -24.14
C TYR A 597 -13.07 21.11 -24.05
N ASP A 598 -13.18 20.21 -23.06
CA ASP A 598 -12.50 18.91 -23.03
C ASP A 598 -13.48 17.83 -23.53
N ALA A 599 -13.32 17.42 -24.78
CA ALA A 599 -14.29 16.57 -25.47
C ALA A 599 -14.20 15.07 -25.07
N PRO A 600 -15.29 14.29 -25.19
CA PRO A 600 -15.32 12.87 -24.82
C PRO A 600 -14.51 12.00 -25.79
N LEU A 601 -13.26 11.67 -25.42
CA LEU A 601 -12.30 10.93 -26.26
C LEU A 601 -12.77 9.51 -26.64
N ASN A 602 -13.68 8.90 -25.87
CA ASN A 602 -14.28 7.61 -26.19
C ASN A 602 -15.06 7.61 -27.52
N LEU A 603 -15.63 8.74 -27.93
CA LEU A 603 -16.38 8.84 -29.20
C LEU A 603 -15.45 8.87 -30.42
N MET A 604 -14.19 9.30 -30.24
CA MET A 604 -13.23 9.60 -31.31
C MET A 604 -12.49 8.35 -31.81
N THR A 605 -13.15 7.19 -31.88
CA THR A 605 -12.57 5.96 -32.44
C THR A 605 -12.56 5.95 -33.98
N ALA A 606 -13.39 6.79 -34.60
CA ALA A 606 -13.40 7.06 -36.04
C ALA A 606 -12.62 8.34 -36.38
N LEU A 607 -12.02 8.36 -37.57
CA LEU A 607 -11.59 9.61 -38.21
C LEU A 607 -12.83 10.46 -38.52
N PRO A 608 -12.70 11.80 -38.64
CA PRO A 608 -13.81 12.65 -39.07
C PRO A 608 -14.40 12.20 -40.40
N ALA A 609 -15.71 12.39 -40.59
CA ALA A 609 -16.28 12.31 -41.93
C ALA A 609 -15.52 13.29 -42.84
N ALA A 610 -15.07 12.81 -44.00
CA ALA A 610 -14.43 13.68 -44.98
C ALA A 610 -15.44 14.74 -45.42
N ILE A 611 -15.13 16.02 -45.17
CA ILE A 611 -16.05 17.14 -45.42
C ILE A 611 -16.39 17.17 -46.92
N SER A 612 -17.56 16.64 -47.24
CA SER A 612 -18.21 16.90 -48.53
C SER A 612 -18.44 18.40 -48.63
N SER A 613 -18.10 18.96 -49.78
CA SER A 613 -18.07 20.40 -50.07
C SER A 613 -19.23 21.18 -49.44
N ALA A 614 -18.88 22.26 -48.75
CA ALA A 614 -19.78 23.14 -48.00
C ALA A 614 -21.14 23.43 -48.69
N GLU A 615 -22.22 22.99 -48.04
CA GLU A 615 -23.56 23.56 -48.23
C GLU A 615 -24.09 24.09 -46.89
N SER A 616 -24.77 25.23 -46.94
CA SER A 616 -25.23 25.97 -45.77
C SER A 616 -26.52 25.39 -45.20
N ALA A 617 -26.41 24.48 -44.23
CA ALA A 617 -27.54 23.93 -43.49
C ALA A 617 -28.09 24.95 -42.47
N SER A 618 -28.96 25.86 -42.94
CA SER A 618 -29.77 26.71 -42.06
C SER A 618 -30.70 25.84 -41.19
N PRO A 619 -30.76 26.04 -39.86
CA PRO A 619 -31.64 25.25 -39.01
C PRO A 619 -33.12 25.53 -39.33
N SER A 620 -33.80 24.52 -39.87
CA SER A 620 -35.24 24.55 -40.13
C SER A 620 -35.98 23.93 -38.94
N PRO A 621 -37.03 24.55 -38.40
CA PRO A 621 -37.69 24.06 -37.20
C PRO A 621 -38.52 22.80 -37.50
N SER A 622 -38.00 21.63 -37.11
CA SER A 622 -38.74 20.37 -37.17
C SER A 622 -39.77 20.31 -36.03
N THR A 623 -41.04 20.51 -36.35
CA THR A 623 -42.15 20.32 -35.41
C THR A 623 -42.33 18.84 -35.07
N GLY A 624 -41.80 18.42 -33.92
CA GLY A 624 -42.08 17.13 -33.29
C GLY A 624 -42.21 17.33 -31.79
N ALA A 625 -43.40 17.09 -31.24
CA ALA A 625 -43.69 17.26 -29.82
C ALA A 625 -43.60 15.92 -29.11
N ASP A 626 -42.40 15.57 -28.65
CA ASP A 626 -42.16 14.54 -27.63
C ASP A 626 -41.46 15.22 -26.45
N ASP A 627 -42.13 15.29 -25.30
CA ASP A 627 -41.67 16.00 -24.09
C ASP A 627 -40.57 15.20 -23.35
N HIS A 628 -39.42 15.01 -24.01
CA HIS A 628 -38.19 14.61 -23.36
C HIS A 628 -37.34 15.86 -23.06
N GLU A 629 -37.34 16.24 -21.79
CA GLU A 629 -36.48 17.25 -21.19
C GLU A 629 -35.01 16.99 -21.55
N HIS A 630 -34.49 17.75 -22.52
CA HIS A 630 -33.10 17.63 -22.96
C HIS A 630 -32.16 17.97 -21.80
N ASP A 631 -31.44 16.97 -21.29
CA ASP A 631 -30.45 17.15 -20.24
C ASP A 631 -29.27 18.01 -20.73
N ILE A 632 -29.32 19.30 -20.38
CA ILE A 632 -28.33 20.34 -20.70
C ILE A 632 -26.92 20.00 -20.16
N SER A 633 -26.80 19.07 -19.20
CA SER A 633 -25.51 18.67 -18.62
C SER A 633 -24.77 17.58 -19.42
N SER A 634 -25.46 16.87 -20.33
CA SER A 634 -24.88 15.77 -21.08
C SER A 634 -24.09 16.25 -22.31
N PRO A 635 -22.81 15.83 -22.49
CA PRO A 635 -22.03 16.20 -23.67
C PRO A 635 -22.67 15.65 -24.97
N PRO A 636 -22.65 16.42 -26.07
CA PRO A 636 -23.09 15.92 -27.38
C PRO A 636 -22.41 14.61 -27.81
N GLN A 637 -23.18 13.73 -28.44
CA GLN A 637 -22.74 12.36 -28.79
C GLN A 637 -22.22 12.22 -30.24
N ASP A 638 -22.26 13.29 -31.03
CA ASP A 638 -21.65 13.34 -32.36
C ASP A 638 -20.18 13.78 -32.24
N PRO A 639 -19.20 12.93 -32.62
CA PRO A 639 -17.79 13.30 -32.55
C PRO A 639 -17.36 14.35 -33.59
N ASP A 640 -18.13 14.61 -34.65
CA ASP A 640 -17.74 15.51 -35.75
C ASP A 640 -18.04 17.00 -35.47
N ILE A 641 -18.81 17.33 -34.42
CA ILE A 641 -18.95 18.72 -33.97
C ILE A 641 -17.70 19.24 -33.26
N TYR A 642 -16.87 18.35 -32.70
CA TYR A 642 -15.70 18.71 -31.90
C TYR A 642 -14.51 19.04 -32.79
N SER A 643 -13.98 20.25 -32.66
CA SER A 643 -12.87 20.76 -33.46
C SER A 643 -11.99 21.70 -32.63
N SER A 644 -10.76 21.95 -33.09
CA SER A 644 -9.85 22.92 -32.47
C SER A 644 -10.42 24.35 -32.34
N ALA A 645 -11.53 24.67 -33.00
CA ALA A 645 -12.24 25.95 -32.86
C ALA A 645 -13.21 26.01 -31.66
N ASN A 646 -13.57 24.87 -31.03
CA ASN A 646 -14.47 24.85 -29.86
C ASN A 646 -13.96 23.99 -28.69
N SER A 647 -13.04 23.06 -28.96
CA SER A 647 -12.46 22.15 -27.99
C SER A 647 -10.94 22.24 -28.07
N TYR A 648 -10.25 22.14 -26.94
CA TYR A 648 -8.79 22.20 -26.90
C TYR A 648 -8.18 20.81 -26.70
N SER A 649 -8.82 20.01 -25.87
CA SER A 649 -8.44 18.64 -25.59
C SER A 649 -9.61 17.68 -25.77
N ALA A 650 -9.30 16.40 -25.75
CA ALA A 650 -10.25 15.33 -25.54
C ALA A 650 -9.69 14.36 -24.48
N SER A 651 -10.52 13.93 -23.53
CA SER A 651 -10.10 13.01 -22.48
C SER A 651 -11.07 11.89 -22.15
N VAL A 652 -10.55 10.83 -21.52
CA VAL A 652 -11.34 9.72 -20.99
C VAL A 652 -10.58 8.98 -19.88
N SER A 653 -11.33 8.27 -19.02
CA SER A 653 -10.76 7.30 -18.08
C SER A 653 -10.09 6.14 -18.82
N PHE A 654 -8.80 5.92 -18.59
CA PHE A 654 -8.05 4.79 -19.12
C PHE A 654 -8.69 3.45 -18.72
N VAL A 655 -9.02 3.28 -17.43
CA VAL A 655 -9.56 2.00 -16.93
C VAL A 655 -11.00 1.74 -17.39
N ARG A 656 -11.83 2.78 -17.60
CA ARG A 656 -13.20 2.58 -18.16
C ARG A 656 -13.21 2.39 -19.68
N SER A 657 -12.29 3.01 -20.41
CA SER A 657 -12.25 2.99 -21.89
C SER A 657 -11.37 1.86 -22.45
N ILE A 658 -10.15 1.71 -21.93
CA ILE A 658 -9.15 0.74 -22.40
C ILE A 658 -9.15 -0.53 -21.52
N GLY A 659 -9.53 -0.42 -20.25
CA GLY A 659 -9.52 -1.55 -19.30
C GLY A 659 -8.18 -1.75 -18.59
N TYR A 660 -8.18 -2.56 -17.53
CA TYR A 660 -6.98 -2.87 -16.75
C TYR A 660 -6.07 -3.88 -17.50
N PRO A 661 -4.74 -3.69 -17.54
CA PRO A 661 -3.82 -4.64 -18.16
C PRO A 661 -3.57 -5.86 -17.26
N TRP A 662 -4.41 -6.89 -17.39
CA TRP A 662 -4.19 -8.20 -16.78
C TRP A 662 -2.82 -8.75 -17.23
N HIS A 663 -2.07 -9.35 -16.31
CA HIS A 663 -0.66 -9.78 -16.50
C HIS A 663 0.37 -8.65 -16.76
N SER A 664 0.05 -7.39 -16.44
CA SER A 664 0.96 -6.23 -16.55
C SER A 664 1.39 -5.86 -17.99
N SER A 665 0.64 -6.28 -18.99
CA SER A 665 0.83 -5.90 -20.39
C SER A 665 -0.49 -5.40 -21.00
N ILE A 666 -0.42 -4.36 -21.83
CA ILE A 666 -1.55 -3.89 -22.63
C ILE A 666 -1.71 -4.85 -23.82
N SER A 667 -2.91 -5.39 -24.02
CA SER A 667 -3.20 -6.32 -25.11
C SER A 667 -3.23 -5.62 -26.47
N GLN A 668 -3.10 -6.38 -27.56
CA GLN A 668 -3.15 -5.82 -28.92
C GLN A 668 -4.47 -5.07 -29.19
N LEU A 669 -5.61 -5.61 -28.75
CA LEU A 669 -6.92 -4.97 -28.90
C LEU A 669 -7.00 -3.64 -28.11
N GLN A 670 -6.48 -3.61 -26.88
CA GLN A 670 -6.39 -2.39 -26.07
C GLN A 670 -5.49 -1.34 -26.73
N LEU A 671 -4.37 -1.77 -27.30
CA LEU A 671 -3.42 -0.91 -28.01
C LEU A 671 -4.00 -0.34 -29.31
N GLU A 672 -4.82 -1.12 -30.03
CA GLU A 672 -5.54 -0.66 -31.22
C GLU A 672 -6.67 0.31 -30.89
N LEU A 673 -7.42 0.10 -29.81
CA LEU A 673 -8.43 1.06 -29.33
C LEU A 673 -7.80 2.38 -28.92
N LEU A 674 -6.71 2.33 -28.14
CA LEU A 674 -5.91 3.49 -27.75
C LEU A 674 -5.43 4.29 -28.98
N ARG A 675 -4.89 3.60 -30.00
CA ARG A 675 -4.46 4.22 -31.26
C ARG A 675 -5.59 4.84 -32.07
N LYS A 676 -6.78 4.22 -32.09
CA LYS A 676 -7.97 4.77 -32.76
C LYS A 676 -8.39 6.08 -32.11
N GLN A 677 -8.53 6.10 -30.79
CA GLN A 677 -8.90 7.27 -29.99
C GLN A 677 -7.90 8.43 -30.17
N ILE A 678 -6.59 8.17 -30.02
CA ILE A 678 -5.55 9.19 -30.23
C ILE A 678 -5.64 9.79 -31.64
N ARG A 679 -5.72 8.95 -32.68
CA ARG A 679 -5.79 9.42 -34.08
C ARG A 679 -7.07 10.21 -34.39
N GLY A 680 -8.22 9.80 -33.86
CA GLY A 680 -9.48 10.51 -34.08
C GLY A 680 -9.52 11.89 -33.43
N ALA A 681 -8.90 12.05 -32.27
CA ALA A 681 -8.73 13.35 -31.62
C ALA A 681 -7.71 14.24 -32.36
N HIS A 682 -6.54 13.70 -32.71
CA HIS A 682 -5.52 14.42 -33.48
C HIS A 682 -6.04 14.87 -34.85
N ALA A 683 -6.86 14.07 -35.53
CA ALA A 683 -7.49 14.43 -36.79
C ALA A 683 -8.52 15.58 -36.67
N ARG A 684 -9.00 15.88 -35.44
CA ARG A 684 -9.86 17.03 -35.11
C ARG A 684 -9.06 18.23 -34.55
N GLY A 685 -7.74 18.10 -34.46
CA GLY A 685 -6.84 19.10 -33.90
C GLY A 685 -6.83 19.17 -32.36
N LEU A 686 -7.29 18.12 -31.68
CA LEU A 686 -7.49 18.09 -30.22
C LEU A 686 -6.35 17.37 -29.51
N LYS A 687 -5.90 17.93 -28.38
CA LYS A 687 -4.88 17.31 -27.51
C LYS A 687 -5.44 16.17 -26.68
N VAL A 688 -4.71 15.07 -26.56
CA VAL A 688 -5.19 13.83 -25.92
C VAL A 688 -4.73 13.71 -24.46
N ARG A 689 -5.68 13.48 -23.54
CA ARG A 689 -5.43 13.14 -22.11
C ARG A 689 -6.11 11.83 -21.73
N TYR A 690 -5.43 10.97 -20.95
CA TYR A 690 -6.05 9.81 -20.29
C TYR A 690 -5.96 9.97 -18.78
N TRP A 691 -7.10 10.03 -18.09
CA TRP A 691 -7.20 10.10 -16.62
C TRP A 691 -7.50 8.72 -16.02
N GLY A 692 -7.44 8.59 -14.69
CA GLY A 692 -7.73 7.32 -14.01
C GLY A 692 -6.84 6.14 -14.43
N VAL A 693 -5.56 6.41 -14.74
CA VAL A 693 -4.53 5.38 -14.90
C VAL A 693 -4.24 4.76 -13.53
N PRO A 694 -4.10 3.42 -13.38
CA PRO A 694 -3.84 2.80 -12.09
C PRO A 694 -2.59 3.38 -11.40
N PRO A 695 -2.68 3.99 -10.20
CA PRO A 695 -1.53 4.58 -9.52
C PRO A 695 -0.58 3.52 -8.95
N TRP A 696 -1.06 2.29 -8.76
CA TRP A 696 -0.32 1.14 -8.26
C TRP A 696 -0.70 -0.15 -9.03
N PRO A 697 0.22 -1.11 -9.26
CA PRO A 697 1.66 -1.07 -8.96
C PRO A 697 2.41 0.00 -9.72
N ILE A 698 3.42 0.63 -9.10
CA ILE A 698 4.25 1.66 -9.73
C ILE A 698 4.90 1.15 -11.03
N GLY A 699 5.29 -0.13 -11.09
CA GLY A 699 5.80 -0.77 -12.31
C GLY A 699 4.77 -0.83 -13.44
N VAL A 700 3.49 -1.07 -13.14
CA VAL A 700 2.38 -1.08 -14.10
C VAL A 700 2.05 0.34 -14.52
N ARG A 701 1.93 1.29 -13.57
CA ARG A 701 1.73 2.72 -13.85
C ARG A 701 2.81 3.27 -14.80
N ASN A 702 4.09 3.08 -14.46
CA ASN A 702 5.23 3.52 -15.25
C ASN A 702 5.39 2.74 -16.58
N TYR A 703 4.73 1.60 -16.74
CA TYR A 703 4.60 0.90 -18.02
C TYR A 703 3.50 1.54 -18.88
N ILE A 704 2.29 1.75 -18.32
CA ILE A 704 1.18 2.42 -19.01
C ILE A 704 1.59 3.82 -19.46
N TRP A 705 2.17 4.64 -18.57
CA TRP A 705 2.68 5.97 -18.89
C TRP A 705 3.67 5.96 -20.07
N ARG A 706 4.60 5.00 -20.12
CA ARG A 706 5.52 4.84 -21.26
C ARG A 706 4.82 4.39 -22.54
N VAL A 707 3.75 3.60 -22.47
CA VAL A 707 2.94 3.25 -23.64
C VAL A 707 2.16 4.47 -24.13
N LEU A 708 1.49 5.21 -23.24
CA LEU A 708 0.76 6.44 -23.60
C LEU A 708 1.68 7.46 -24.29
N VAL A 709 2.86 7.74 -23.73
CA VAL A 709 3.86 8.64 -24.34
C VAL A 709 4.36 8.10 -25.69
N ARG A 710 4.55 6.78 -25.84
CA ARG A 710 4.98 6.15 -27.10
C ARG A 710 3.91 6.18 -28.20
N GLU A 711 2.63 6.02 -27.86
CA GLU A 711 1.53 6.09 -28.82
C GLU A 711 1.08 7.53 -29.13
N GLY A 712 1.60 8.52 -28.39
CA GLY A 712 1.47 9.95 -28.71
C GLY A 712 0.38 10.70 -27.95
N VAL A 713 0.21 10.47 -26.65
CA VAL A 713 -0.66 11.37 -25.84
C VAL A 713 0.00 12.75 -25.66
N ASP A 714 -0.79 13.81 -25.81
CA ASP A 714 -0.34 15.18 -25.58
C ASP A 714 -0.21 15.50 -24.10
N TYR A 715 -1.06 14.96 -23.23
CA TYR A 715 -0.96 15.12 -21.78
C TYR A 715 -0.98 13.79 -21.03
N LEU A 716 0.00 13.62 -20.14
CA LEU A 716 0.01 12.54 -19.16
C LEU A 716 -0.69 13.03 -17.88
N SER A 717 -1.85 12.48 -17.54
CA SER A 717 -2.57 12.82 -16.30
C SER A 717 -1.87 12.17 -15.10
N VAL A 718 -1.43 12.99 -14.13
CA VAL A 718 -0.59 12.53 -13.00
C VAL A 718 -0.97 13.20 -11.67
N ASP A 719 -1.30 12.39 -10.67
CA ASP A 719 -1.50 12.84 -9.29
C ASP A 719 -0.14 13.11 -8.61
N ASN A 720 0.80 12.19 -8.83
CA ASN A 720 2.19 12.26 -8.34
C ASN A 720 3.10 12.89 -9.40
N ILE A 721 3.07 14.23 -9.45
CA ILE A 721 3.92 15.06 -10.32
C ILE A 721 5.41 14.75 -10.17
N ASP A 722 5.91 14.57 -8.95
CA ASP A 722 7.33 14.30 -8.64
C ASP A 722 7.87 13.05 -9.34
N ALA A 723 7.07 11.98 -9.41
CA ALA A 723 7.44 10.74 -10.09
C ALA A 723 7.29 10.83 -11.62
N ALA A 724 6.50 11.78 -12.12
CA ALA A 724 6.32 12.03 -13.55
C ALA A 724 7.42 12.90 -14.13
N THR A 725 7.90 13.92 -13.41
CA THR A 725 8.81 14.94 -13.96
C THR A 725 10.30 14.62 -13.79
N LYS A 726 10.64 13.66 -12.92
CA LYS A 726 12.03 13.22 -12.66
C LYS A 726 12.50 12.05 -13.55
N GLU A 727 11.59 11.37 -14.23
CA GLU A 727 11.86 10.20 -15.09
C GLU A 727 11.97 10.59 -16.57
N ASP A 728 12.58 9.72 -17.39
CA ASP A 728 12.59 9.84 -18.85
C ASP A 728 11.60 8.84 -19.47
N TRP A 729 10.48 9.36 -19.97
CA TRP A 729 9.43 8.59 -20.63
C TRP A 729 9.72 8.31 -22.12
N GLY A 730 10.79 8.88 -22.66
CA GLY A 730 11.22 8.66 -24.04
C GLY A 730 11.65 7.21 -24.32
N PRO A 731 11.92 6.89 -25.61
CA PRO A 731 12.41 5.58 -25.99
C PRO A 731 13.76 5.29 -25.31
N ARG A 732 13.84 4.16 -24.59
CA ARG A 732 15.08 3.72 -23.92
C ARG A 732 16.22 3.63 -24.95
N LYS A 733 17.41 4.11 -24.55
CA LYS A 733 18.61 4.25 -25.39
C LYS A 733 18.83 3.05 -26.31
N GLY A 734 18.70 3.28 -27.62
CA GLY A 734 18.80 2.27 -28.67
C GLY A 734 18.20 2.77 -29.99
N GLY A 735 17.04 3.43 -29.92
CA GLY A 735 16.47 4.16 -31.06
C GLY A 735 17.06 5.57 -31.18
N TRP A 736 17.61 5.92 -32.35
CA TRP A 736 17.97 7.31 -32.69
C TRP A 736 16.72 8.04 -33.18
N GLY A 737 16.13 8.93 -32.37
CA GLY A 737 14.95 9.69 -32.84
C GLY A 737 14.23 10.54 -31.80
N LYS A 738 14.80 11.72 -31.49
CA LYS A 738 14.21 12.85 -30.70
C LYS A 738 13.82 12.56 -29.24
N LYS A 739 13.83 13.62 -28.42
CA LYS A 739 13.03 13.68 -27.18
C LYS A 739 11.61 14.03 -27.62
N TRP A 740 10.64 13.16 -27.34
CA TRP A 740 9.23 13.37 -27.73
C TRP A 740 8.36 13.93 -26.60
N TRP A 741 8.95 14.16 -25.42
CA TRP A 741 8.19 14.39 -24.20
C TRP A 741 8.90 15.31 -23.19
N ARG A 742 9.46 16.40 -23.75
CA ARG A 742 9.91 17.63 -23.09
C ARG A 742 9.74 18.74 -24.11
#